data_AF-R8Q407-F1
#
_entry.id   AF-R8Q407-F1
#
_cell.length_a   1.000
_cell.length_b   1.000
_cell.length_c   1.000
_cell.angle_alpha   90.00
_cell.angle_beta   90.00
_cell.angle_gamma   90.00
#
_symmetry.space_group_name_H-M   'P 1'
#
loop_
_entity.id
_entity.type
_entity.pdbx_description
1 polymer ?
#
loop_
_entity_poly.entity_id
_entity_poly.type
_entity_poly.pdbx_seq_one_letter_code
_entity_poly.pdbx_strand_id
1 'polypeptide(L)'
;MRTPSGDLHVVDFKTSQIVSAIQPKDYWDDKRHWEIKNNIDTLEFRVFENTDHAATLVQQNLVLKEVRGGRIVPYVITEAEKNSDDKSLIVYASGEWIQLAKAGIIEPQKIESKTLKQCMEIALKGTKWEIGKTEHDGAHSMVIEEFIDPLNLLKKISASFELEIQYRAEVVGSQIVARYVDMVKKRGRDTRKEITLGKDLMGIKRIENSQNICTALLGYVTKDNGEFITISEINNGVPYLMDDAAYQRWNEKGKHKFAFYTPQTEDQDMSPQRLMTLMKTEMNKLVNTSVSYEVRVQSIGRVFGLAHELINEGDTIRIIDTGFTPKLYLEARAIAGDESFKDPTQDKYVFGDYREIVDQNDELRRLYQKILSSLYDKVPQDLFDQLKDKVNEQNEVIIEAKDKADQAQKESQTAKDLAEATVDYVNQNLVDIIESVKPLTTDLKANKTLWRDISNGKPGILKIWTGTAWESVVPDVESVKKETLEQVTKDINNTKQELDKKVETLKTETETLVNTQIKEVQATLNDKVAAVKKDTETISGEILNIKKDVSGKVDGEFVKNQIKDKADKSGVFTKEEINNGFIGKQIYETDKQGNVKKFQEINTSVEQTNEAIKSKAEKQSVIDLGNNLTQVSKTANEAKQTADGNTRAISQVDSKVNQTATDFTKKTTAIEETVNGVSTKVTNIQTEQGKLSERVTKSEQTAEGFKKSIESLNTANGTTSNRLNKVEETVDGTKQTISDIQSEAASLKKTTNEIKQTADGTKQTLTQLKTQVDNTKVGGRNLLVKGDLEKTNSREYVKYADLAPIIDLHGLIEYTISFDIKVAVAGEVQVYMQNGNGAKYKFSKNVNATTQYERRFITVTPTLDNKTLTESWLSFYGTYDSGRFITVKNVKVEKGNVPTDYSPAPEEQVTTTDFTKKTVEIDTTIKGINTTVSNVQNEQGKLTERVTNSEQTDLNNLLSR
;
A
#
# COMPACT_ATOMS: atom_id res chain seq x y z
N MET A 1 10.90 -6.35 -10.83
CA MET A 1 12.08 -7.09 -11.31
C MET A 1 13.26 -6.65 -10.48
N ARG A 2 14.14 -7.58 -10.09
CA ARG A 2 15.36 -7.25 -9.34
C ARG A 2 16.37 -6.60 -10.29
N THR A 3 17.01 -5.52 -9.86
CA THR A 3 18.13 -4.93 -10.60
C THR A 3 19.32 -5.90 -10.52
N PRO A 4 19.94 -6.29 -11.65
CA PRO A 4 21.15 -7.13 -11.61
C PRO A 4 22.25 -6.48 -10.77
N SER A 5 23.07 -7.28 -10.08
CA SER A 5 24.17 -6.74 -9.26
C SER A 5 25.22 -5.98 -10.08
N GLY A 6 25.42 -6.41 -11.33
CA GLY A 6 26.52 -5.93 -12.18
C GLY A 6 27.86 -6.61 -11.90
N ASP A 7 27.93 -7.51 -10.91
CA ASP A 7 29.14 -8.30 -10.64
C ASP A 7 29.39 -9.30 -11.76
N LEU A 8 30.66 -9.45 -12.15
CA LEU A 8 31.11 -10.44 -13.11
C LEU A 8 31.99 -11.47 -12.39
N HIS A 9 31.58 -12.74 -12.37
CA HIS A 9 32.35 -13.80 -11.71
C HIS A 9 33.17 -14.59 -12.73
N VAL A 10 34.48 -14.64 -12.54
CA VAL A 10 35.39 -15.38 -13.43
C VAL A 10 35.54 -16.80 -12.89
N VAL A 11 35.29 -17.78 -13.76
CA VAL A 11 35.35 -19.22 -13.44
C VAL A 11 36.47 -19.86 -14.23
N ASP A 12 37.34 -20.59 -13.53
CA ASP A 12 38.38 -21.39 -14.17
C ASP A 12 37.75 -22.58 -14.91
N PHE A 13 38.05 -22.70 -16.20
CA PHE A 13 37.37 -23.68 -17.06
C PHE A 13 37.70 -25.13 -16.72
N LYS A 14 38.83 -25.38 -16.04
CA LYS A 14 39.27 -26.73 -15.67
C LYS A 14 38.60 -27.21 -14.39
N THR A 15 38.50 -26.33 -13.41
CA THR A 15 38.01 -26.64 -12.06
C THR A 15 36.52 -26.30 -11.87
N SER A 16 35.94 -25.49 -12.76
CA SER A 16 34.58 -24.94 -12.60
C SER A 16 34.37 -24.14 -11.31
N GLN A 17 35.46 -23.65 -10.70
CA GLN A 17 35.43 -22.81 -9.51
C GLN A 17 35.53 -21.33 -9.88
N ILE A 18 34.79 -20.49 -9.16
CA ILE A 18 34.94 -19.04 -9.21
C ILE A 18 36.33 -18.69 -8.64
N VAL A 19 37.19 -18.14 -9.49
CA VAL A 19 38.56 -17.72 -9.16
C VAL A 19 38.70 -16.21 -9.02
N SER A 20 37.71 -15.44 -9.48
CA SER A 20 37.67 -13.98 -9.32
C SER A 20 36.25 -13.45 -9.33
N ALA A 21 36.01 -12.32 -8.68
CA ALA A 21 34.77 -11.56 -8.74
C ALA A 21 35.08 -10.09 -9.03
N ILE A 22 34.72 -9.63 -10.21
CA ILE A 22 34.96 -8.27 -10.70
C ILE A 22 33.72 -7.44 -10.38
N GLN A 23 33.88 -6.43 -9.54
CA GLN A 23 32.78 -5.56 -9.12
C GLN A 23 32.54 -4.46 -10.18
N PRO A 24 31.36 -3.82 -10.23
CA PRO A 24 31.05 -2.72 -11.13
C PRO A 24 32.04 -1.55 -11.16
N LYS A 25 32.81 -1.34 -10.10
CA LYS A 25 33.84 -0.29 -10.02
C LYS A 25 35.14 -0.67 -10.75
N ASP A 26 35.34 -1.96 -11.02
CA ASP A 26 36.60 -2.52 -11.53
C ASP A 26 36.55 -2.81 -13.04
N TYR A 27 35.43 -2.51 -13.71
CA TYR A 27 35.29 -2.57 -15.17
C TYR A 27 34.52 -1.36 -15.75
N TRP A 28 34.74 -1.10 -17.04
CA TRP A 28 34.05 -0.05 -17.80
C TRP A 28 33.79 -0.50 -19.25
N ASP A 29 33.09 0.34 -20.01
CA ASP A 29 32.69 0.09 -21.40
C ASP A 29 32.06 -1.30 -21.62
N ASP A 30 31.18 -1.72 -20.71
CA ASP A 30 30.52 -3.02 -20.87
C ASP A 30 29.39 -2.95 -21.90
N LYS A 31 29.34 -3.96 -22.74
CA LYS A 31 28.29 -4.14 -23.74
C LYS A 31 27.90 -5.60 -23.82
N ARG A 32 26.66 -5.89 -23.48
CA ARG A 32 26.01 -7.17 -23.79
C ARG A 32 25.21 -7.01 -25.07
N HIS A 33 25.35 -7.93 -26.02
CA HIS A 33 24.51 -7.99 -27.20
C HIS A 33 23.76 -9.33 -27.21
N TRP A 34 22.44 -9.30 -27.36
CA TRP A 34 21.62 -10.52 -27.41
C TRP A 34 20.66 -10.53 -28.60
N GLU A 35 20.41 -11.72 -29.16
CA GLU A 35 19.40 -11.98 -30.19
C GLU A 35 18.64 -13.28 -29.90
N ILE A 36 17.31 -13.21 -29.94
CA ILE A 36 16.46 -14.38 -29.64
C ILE A 36 16.52 -15.42 -30.78
N LYS A 37 16.37 -14.98 -32.03
CA LYS A 37 16.22 -15.87 -33.20
C LYS A 37 17.43 -16.78 -33.42
N ASN A 38 18.62 -16.19 -33.36
CA ASN A 38 19.88 -16.91 -33.59
C ASN A 38 20.50 -17.44 -32.29
N ASN A 39 19.90 -17.11 -31.14
CA ASN A 39 20.38 -17.40 -29.80
C ASN A 39 21.82 -16.93 -29.59
N ILE A 40 22.07 -15.69 -30.00
CA ILE A 40 23.35 -14.99 -29.82
C ILE A 40 23.26 -14.26 -28.49
N ASP A 41 24.31 -14.37 -27.67
CA ASP A 41 24.49 -13.57 -26.48
C ASP A 41 26.00 -13.39 -26.29
N THR A 42 26.48 -12.16 -26.40
CA THR A 42 27.89 -11.81 -26.23
C THR A 42 28.03 -10.75 -25.16
N LEU A 43 29.19 -10.73 -24.53
CA LEU A 43 29.55 -9.78 -23.50
C LEU A 43 30.96 -9.27 -23.77
N GLU A 44 31.08 -7.96 -23.88
CA GLU A 44 32.32 -7.20 -23.96
C GLU A 44 32.45 -6.32 -22.72
N PHE A 45 33.65 -6.18 -22.19
CA PHE A 45 33.97 -5.21 -21.13
C PHE A 45 35.47 -4.97 -21.04
N ARG A 46 35.87 -3.85 -20.40
CA ARG A 46 37.27 -3.50 -20.17
C ARG A 46 37.64 -3.50 -18.70
N VAL A 47 38.86 -3.91 -18.40
CA VAL A 47 39.50 -3.81 -17.08
C VAL A 47 40.92 -3.25 -17.21
N PHE A 48 41.55 -2.85 -16.10
CA PHE A 48 42.96 -2.48 -16.09
C PHE A 48 43.86 -3.73 -16.13
N GLU A 49 44.87 -3.72 -17.00
CA GLU A 49 45.73 -4.89 -17.25
C GLU A 49 46.51 -5.35 -16.00
N ASN A 50 46.92 -4.43 -15.12
CA ASN A 50 47.75 -4.72 -13.96
C ASN A 50 46.92 -4.98 -12.68
N THR A 51 45.86 -5.77 -12.80
CA THR A 51 44.99 -6.14 -11.67
C THR A 51 44.95 -7.65 -11.46
N ASP A 52 44.66 -8.08 -10.23
CA ASP A 52 44.47 -9.51 -9.92
C ASP A 52 43.31 -10.12 -10.74
N HIS A 53 42.30 -9.31 -11.06
CA HIS A 53 41.20 -9.71 -11.95
C HIS A 53 41.69 -10.01 -13.36
N ALA A 54 42.52 -9.15 -13.96
CA ALA A 54 43.06 -9.30 -15.31
C ALA A 54 43.86 -10.60 -15.48
N ALA A 55 44.58 -11.06 -14.45
CA ALA A 55 45.31 -12.32 -14.49
C ALA A 55 44.39 -13.56 -14.64
N THR A 56 43.12 -13.45 -14.26
CA THR A 56 42.13 -14.54 -14.36
C THR A 56 41.34 -14.53 -15.67
N LEU A 57 41.40 -13.44 -16.44
CA LEU A 57 40.68 -13.24 -17.71
C LEU A 57 41.43 -13.86 -18.89
N VAL A 58 41.69 -15.17 -18.80
CA VAL A 58 42.36 -15.97 -19.83
C VAL A 58 41.34 -16.65 -20.75
N GLN A 59 41.76 -17.00 -21.97
CA GLN A 59 40.88 -17.68 -22.94
C GLN A 59 40.32 -18.97 -22.35
N GLN A 60 39.09 -19.32 -22.73
CA GLN A 60 38.28 -20.44 -22.22
C GLN A 60 37.74 -20.30 -20.79
N ASN A 61 38.29 -19.44 -19.93
CA ASN A 61 37.64 -19.14 -18.65
C ASN A 61 36.25 -18.55 -18.90
N LEU A 62 35.34 -18.73 -17.93
CA LEU A 62 33.98 -18.23 -18.05
C LEU A 62 33.82 -16.93 -17.27
N VAL A 63 32.95 -16.06 -17.76
CA VAL A 63 32.42 -14.90 -17.05
C VAL A 63 30.93 -15.17 -16.80
N LEU A 64 30.52 -15.19 -15.55
CA LEU A 64 29.11 -15.31 -15.16
C LEU A 64 28.53 -13.92 -14.93
N LYS A 65 27.41 -13.61 -15.60
CA LYS A 65 26.69 -12.34 -15.45
C LYS A 65 25.21 -12.61 -15.14
N GLU A 66 24.70 -11.94 -14.11
CA GLU A 66 23.25 -11.87 -13.87
C GLU A 66 22.62 -10.90 -14.87
N VAL A 67 21.60 -11.34 -15.61
CA VAL A 67 20.86 -10.49 -16.56
C VAL A 67 19.51 -10.06 -15.98
N ARG A 68 18.79 -9.11 -16.63
CA ARG A 68 17.57 -8.46 -16.11
C ARG A 68 16.40 -9.40 -15.71
N GLY A 69 16.44 -10.66 -16.15
CA GLY A 69 15.50 -11.73 -15.73
C GLY A 69 15.91 -12.49 -14.46
N GLY A 70 16.99 -12.10 -13.78
CA GLY A 70 17.54 -12.77 -12.61
C GLY A 70 18.27 -14.09 -12.91
N ARG A 71 18.36 -14.48 -14.18
CA ARG A 71 19.12 -15.67 -14.60
C ARG A 71 20.61 -15.33 -14.70
N ILE A 72 21.44 -16.30 -14.35
CA ILE A 72 22.88 -16.23 -14.55
C ILE A 72 23.20 -16.80 -15.94
N VAL A 73 23.84 -16.00 -16.78
CA VAL A 73 24.29 -16.41 -18.11
C VAL A 73 25.81 -16.64 -18.05
N PRO A 74 26.29 -17.85 -18.38
CA PRO A 74 27.72 -18.12 -18.51
C PRO A 74 28.23 -17.70 -19.89
N TYR A 75 29.32 -16.94 -19.94
CA TYR A 75 30.01 -16.55 -21.16
C TYR A 75 31.42 -17.13 -21.17
N VAL A 76 31.84 -17.81 -22.23
CA VAL A 76 33.23 -18.22 -22.43
C VAL A 76 34.04 -17.07 -23.01
N ILE A 77 35.20 -16.78 -22.43
CA ILE A 77 36.17 -15.82 -22.97
C ILE A 77 36.74 -16.40 -24.27
N THR A 78 36.41 -15.75 -25.38
CA THR A 78 36.88 -16.14 -26.71
C THR A 78 38.14 -15.38 -27.10
N GLU A 79 38.24 -14.13 -26.68
CA GLU A 79 39.35 -13.24 -27.03
C GLU A 79 39.62 -12.24 -25.90
N ALA A 80 40.88 -11.84 -25.78
CA ALA A 80 41.35 -10.86 -24.80
C ALA A 80 42.40 -9.97 -25.48
N GLU A 81 42.13 -8.67 -25.57
CA GLU A 81 42.95 -7.67 -26.27
C GLU A 81 43.61 -6.75 -25.25
N LYS A 82 44.92 -6.53 -25.39
CA LYS A 82 45.71 -5.67 -24.50
C LYS A 82 46.12 -4.40 -25.23
N ASN A 83 45.85 -3.25 -24.63
CA ASN A 83 46.24 -1.97 -25.17
C ASN A 83 47.29 -1.30 -24.27
N SER A 84 48.48 -1.03 -24.83
CA SER A 84 49.58 -0.39 -24.11
C SER A 84 49.36 1.09 -23.82
N ASP A 85 48.56 1.78 -24.64
CA ASP A 85 48.42 3.23 -24.59
C ASP A 85 47.63 3.67 -23.36
N ASP A 86 46.58 2.92 -23.00
CA ASP A 86 45.75 3.16 -21.83
C ASP A 86 45.86 2.07 -20.74
N LYS A 87 46.73 1.07 -20.96
CA LYS A 87 46.94 -0.10 -20.08
C LYS A 87 45.64 -0.88 -19.79
N SER A 88 44.76 -0.96 -20.78
CA SER A 88 43.51 -1.71 -20.67
C SER A 88 43.61 -3.13 -21.22
N LEU A 89 42.75 -4.00 -20.69
CA LEU A 89 42.46 -5.34 -21.18
C LEU A 89 40.97 -5.37 -21.57
N ILE A 90 40.69 -5.55 -22.86
CA ILE A 90 39.34 -5.74 -23.39
C ILE A 90 39.06 -7.24 -23.46
N VAL A 91 37.94 -7.67 -22.88
CA VAL A 91 37.52 -9.06 -22.89
C VAL A 91 36.32 -9.20 -23.81
N TYR A 92 36.42 -10.12 -24.78
CA TYR A 92 35.30 -10.53 -25.61
C TYR A 92 34.89 -11.94 -25.22
N ALA A 93 33.64 -12.09 -24.80
CA ALA A 93 33.08 -13.36 -24.37
C ALA A 93 31.76 -13.66 -25.08
N SER A 94 31.53 -14.94 -25.35
CA SER A 94 30.31 -15.44 -26.02
C SER A 94 29.59 -16.42 -25.11
N GLY A 95 28.27 -16.54 -25.21
CA GLY A 95 27.50 -17.49 -24.40
C GLY A 95 28.11 -18.89 -24.44
N GLU A 96 28.32 -19.52 -23.28
CA GLU A 96 29.09 -20.77 -23.15
C GLU A 96 28.57 -21.91 -24.04
N TRP A 97 27.27 -21.88 -24.40
CA TRP A 97 26.63 -22.85 -25.29
C TRP A 97 27.27 -22.93 -26.67
N ILE A 98 28.04 -21.93 -27.13
CA ILE A 98 28.78 -22.07 -28.39
C ILE A 98 29.75 -23.26 -28.35
N GLN A 99 30.20 -23.68 -27.17
CA GLN A 99 31.04 -24.86 -26.99
C GLN A 99 30.30 -26.18 -27.29
N LEU A 100 28.96 -26.21 -27.27
CA LEU A 100 28.17 -27.38 -27.66
C LEU A 100 28.44 -27.79 -29.11
N ALA A 101 28.82 -26.85 -29.98
CA ALA A 101 29.21 -27.16 -31.35
C ALA A 101 30.46 -28.05 -31.46
N LYS A 102 31.25 -28.15 -30.38
CA LYS A 102 32.46 -28.97 -30.29
C LYS A 102 32.34 -30.08 -29.22
N ALA A 103 31.17 -30.26 -28.62
CA ALA A 103 31.00 -31.18 -27.49
C ALA A 103 30.82 -32.65 -27.90
N GLY A 104 30.45 -32.92 -29.15
CA GLY A 104 30.27 -34.27 -29.66
C GLY A 104 29.82 -34.28 -31.12
N ILE A 105 29.76 -35.48 -31.70
CA ILE A 105 29.28 -35.73 -33.05
C ILE A 105 28.04 -36.60 -32.94
N ILE A 106 26.96 -36.24 -33.63
CA ILE A 106 25.73 -37.02 -33.73
C ILE A 106 25.62 -37.52 -35.16
N GLU A 107 25.58 -38.84 -35.32
CA GLU A 107 25.52 -39.51 -36.62
C GLU A 107 24.16 -39.30 -37.30
N PRO A 108 24.13 -39.31 -38.65
CA PRO A 108 22.88 -39.32 -39.41
C PRO A 108 21.94 -40.42 -38.93
N GLN A 109 20.71 -40.04 -38.60
CA GLN A 109 19.70 -40.97 -38.09
C GLN A 109 18.29 -40.41 -38.28
N LYS A 110 17.31 -41.32 -38.32
CA LYS A 110 15.90 -40.96 -38.28
C LYS A 110 15.44 -40.95 -36.83
N ILE A 111 14.89 -39.81 -36.39
CA ILE A 111 14.25 -39.67 -35.10
C ILE A 111 12.74 -39.79 -35.33
N GLU A 112 12.14 -40.93 -34.96
CA GLU A 112 10.72 -41.18 -35.19
C GLU A 112 9.90 -40.95 -33.91
N SER A 113 8.87 -40.11 -34.02
CA SER A 113 7.84 -39.86 -32.99
C SER A 113 8.42 -39.70 -31.58
N LYS A 114 9.42 -38.83 -31.44
CA LYS A 114 10.01 -38.51 -30.13
C LYS A 114 9.44 -37.22 -29.56
N THR A 115 9.23 -37.22 -28.26
CA THR A 115 8.87 -36.01 -27.51
C THR A 115 10.05 -35.04 -27.46
N LEU A 116 9.76 -33.76 -27.18
CA LEU A 116 10.78 -32.71 -27.04
C LEU A 116 11.95 -33.12 -26.12
N LYS A 117 11.64 -33.68 -24.94
CA LYS A 117 12.65 -34.14 -23.98
C LYS A 117 13.54 -35.23 -24.55
N GLN A 118 12.95 -36.22 -25.22
CA GLN A 118 13.70 -37.32 -25.83
C GLN A 118 14.61 -36.84 -26.98
N CYS A 119 14.18 -35.83 -27.74
CA CYS A 119 15.05 -35.20 -28.75
C CYS A 119 16.21 -34.43 -28.10
N MET A 120 15.94 -33.69 -27.02
CA MET A 120 16.99 -32.99 -26.27
C MET A 120 17.97 -33.95 -25.58
N GLU A 121 17.51 -35.11 -25.09
CA GLU A 121 18.37 -36.16 -24.52
C GLU A 121 19.40 -36.66 -25.55
N ILE A 122 18.99 -36.80 -26.82
CA ILE A 122 19.90 -37.17 -27.91
C ILE A 122 20.94 -36.06 -28.12
N ALA A 123 20.49 -34.80 -28.19
CA ALA A 123 21.36 -33.66 -28.44
C ALA A 123 22.37 -33.41 -27.31
N LEU A 124 21.96 -33.56 -26.06
CA LEU A 124 22.75 -33.23 -24.88
C LEU A 124 23.56 -34.42 -24.32
N LYS A 125 23.45 -35.60 -24.93
CA LYS A 125 24.12 -36.82 -24.47
C LYS A 125 25.63 -36.63 -24.36
N GLY A 126 26.18 -36.89 -23.17
CA GLY A 126 27.62 -36.78 -22.90
C GLY A 126 28.13 -35.34 -22.74
N THR A 127 27.24 -34.34 -22.71
CA THR A 127 27.59 -32.95 -22.45
C THR A 127 27.39 -32.59 -20.97
N LYS A 128 27.92 -31.43 -20.56
CA LYS A 128 27.71 -30.84 -19.22
C LYS A 128 26.38 -30.09 -19.06
N TRP A 129 25.52 -30.12 -20.08
CA TRP A 129 24.26 -29.38 -20.11
C TRP A 129 23.09 -30.32 -19.84
N GLU A 130 22.18 -29.88 -18.99
CA GLU A 130 20.97 -30.60 -18.58
C GLU A 130 19.73 -30.00 -19.25
N ILE A 131 18.69 -30.82 -19.37
CA ILE A 131 17.38 -30.37 -19.84
C ILE A 131 16.73 -29.54 -18.73
N GLY A 132 16.38 -28.30 -19.06
CA GLY A 132 15.66 -27.40 -18.17
C GLY A 132 14.15 -27.43 -18.40
N LYS A 133 13.53 -26.25 -18.43
CA LYS A 133 12.09 -26.07 -18.67
C LYS A 133 11.74 -26.43 -20.11
N THR A 134 10.62 -27.12 -20.30
CA THR A 134 10.12 -27.56 -21.62
C THR A 134 8.63 -27.28 -21.74
N GLU A 135 8.20 -26.57 -22.79
CA GLU A 135 6.80 -26.13 -22.96
C GLU A 135 6.16 -26.64 -24.26
N HIS A 136 6.22 -27.94 -24.53
CA HIS A 136 5.55 -28.53 -25.67
C HIS A 136 5.00 -29.92 -25.35
N ASP A 137 3.75 -30.16 -25.77
CA ASP A 137 3.07 -31.43 -25.66
C ASP A 137 3.00 -32.10 -27.04
N GLY A 138 3.38 -33.37 -27.13
CA GLY A 138 3.39 -34.11 -28.39
C GLY A 138 4.78 -34.52 -28.87
N ALA A 139 4.79 -35.27 -29.96
CA ALA A 139 5.98 -35.87 -30.55
C ALA A 139 6.13 -35.44 -32.01
N HIS A 140 7.37 -35.25 -32.44
CA HIS A 140 7.72 -34.98 -33.83
C HIS A 140 8.68 -36.05 -34.33
N SER A 141 8.60 -36.32 -35.62
CA SER A 141 9.65 -37.03 -36.33
C SER A 141 10.56 -36.01 -37.02
N MET A 142 11.84 -36.35 -37.19
CA MET A 142 12.79 -35.56 -37.98
C MET A 142 13.91 -36.46 -38.50
N VAL A 143 14.45 -36.08 -39.66
CA VAL A 143 15.58 -36.78 -40.29
C VAL A 143 16.84 -35.94 -40.13
N ILE A 144 17.91 -36.57 -39.61
CA ILE A 144 19.25 -36.00 -39.60
C ILE A 144 20.02 -36.66 -40.74
N GLU A 145 20.16 -35.96 -41.87
CA GLU A 145 20.76 -36.49 -43.10
C GLU A 145 22.29 -36.51 -43.08
N GLU A 146 22.90 -35.57 -42.36
CA GLU A 146 24.34 -35.38 -42.26
C GLU A 146 24.77 -35.32 -40.79
N PHE A 147 26.07 -35.57 -40.53
CA PHE A 147 26.64 -35.41 -39.20
C PHE A 147 26.34 -34.02 -38.64
N ILE A 148 25.87 -33.96 -37.39
CA ILE A 148 25.46 -32.71 -36.74
C ILE A 148 26.04 -32.62 -35.34
N ASP A 149 26.42 -31.42 -34.92
CA ASP A 149 26.82 -31.17 -33.53
C ASP A 149 25.61 -30.90 -32.61
N PRO A 150 25.77 -31.07 -31.29
CA PRO A 150 24.74 -30.76 -30.30
C PRO A 150 24.07 -29.39 -30.44
N LEU A 151 24.82 -28.31 -30.73
CA LEU A 151 24.26 -26.97 -30.81
C LEU A 151 23.33 -26.82 -32.01
N ASN A 152 23.77 -27.29 -33.17
CA ASN A 152 22.97 -27.26 -34.39
C ASN A 152 21.77 -28.20 -34.32
N LEU A 153 21.89 -29.36 -33.65
CA LEU A 153 20.74 -30.21 -33.41
C LEU A 153 19.71 -29.54 -32.49
N LEU A 154 20.13 -28.88 -31.40
CA LEU A 154 19.21 -28.11 -30.55
C LEU A 154 18.47 -27.03 -31.35
N LYS A 155 19.16 -26.32 -32.26
CA LYS A 155 18.53 -25.35 -33.16
C LYS A 155 17.48 -26.01 -34.07
N LYS A 156 17.82 -27.15 -34.69
CA LYS A 156 16.85 -27.92 -35.50
C LYS A 156 15.65 -28.39 -34.69
N ILE A 157 15.87 -28.88 -33.47
CA ILE A 157 14.78 -29.28 -32.55
C ILE A 157 13.90 -28.07 -32.23
N SER A 158 14.47 -26.93 -31.85
CA SER A 158 13.68 -25.74 -31.53
C SER A 158 12.84 -25.26 -32.71
N ALA A 159 13.38 -25.31 -33.94
CA ALA A 159 12.66 -24.96 -35.15
C ALA A 159 11.53 -25.96 -35.46
N SER A 160 11.78 -27.27 -35.30
CA SER A 160 10.79 -28.32 -35.52
C SER A 160 9.61 -28.27 -34.55
N PHE A 161 9.85 -27.84 -33.31
CA PHE A 161 8.82 -27.74 -32.27
C PHE A 161 8.27 -26.31 -32.12
N GLU A 162 8.73 -25.35 -32.94
CA GLU A 162 8.36 -23.93 -32.88
C GLU A 162 8.60 -23.29 -31.50
N LEU A 163 9.75 -23.56 -30.89
CA LEU A 163 10.14 -23.10 -29.55
C LEU A 163 11.35 -22.17 -29.59
N GLU A 164 11.55 -21.44 -28.50
CA GLU A 164 12.71 -20.61 -28.26
C GLU A 164 13.63 -21.22 -27.21
N ILE A 165 14.92 -21.18 -27.48
CA ILE A 165 15.95 -21.72 -26.58
C ILE A 165 16.38 -20.63 -25.59
N GLN A 166 16.58 -21.03 -24.33
CA GLN A 166 17.14 -20.20 -23.29
C GLN A 166 18.20 -20.99 -22.50
N TYR A 167 19.40 -20.42 -22.40
CA TYR A 167 20.48 -20.99 -21.59
C TYR A 167 20.61 -20.27 -20.25
N ARG A 168 20.99 -21.02 -19.21
CA ARG A 168 21.31 -20.49 -17.87
C ARG A 168 22.24 -21.42 -17.10
N ALA A 169 22.96 -20.86 -16.13
CA ALA A 169 23.73 -21.60 -15.14
C ALA A 169 23.13 -21.45 -13.74
N GLU A 170 23.37 -22.43 -12.88
CA GLU A 170 23.08 -22.37 -11.45
C GLU A 170 24.39 -22.39 -10.66
N VAL A 171 24.49 -21.47 -9.70
CA VAL A 171 25.71 -21.25 -8.90
C VAL A 171 25.35 -21.38 -7.43
N VAL A 172 26.09 -22.22 -6.71
CA VAL A 172 25.96 -22.38 -5.26
C VAL A 172 27.33 -22.18 -4.63
N GLY A 173 27.45 -21.18 -3.75
CA GLY A 173 28.74 -20.77 -3.19
C GLY A 173 29.70 -20.30 -4.29
N SER A 174 30.85 -20.96 -4.41
CA SER A 174 31.90 -20.63 -5.39
C SER A 174 31.93 -21.55 -6.62
N GLN A 175 30.88 -22.34 -6.88
CA GLN A 175 30.88 -23.34 -7.95
C GLN A 175 29.62 -23.29 -8.81
N ILE A 176 29.80 -23.55 -10.12
CA ILE A 176 28.69 -23.85 -11.03
C ILE A 176 28.23 -25.28 -10.76
N VAL A 177 27.00 -25.46 -10.31
CA VAL A 177 26.45 -26.78 -9.98
C VAL A 177 25.63 -27.39 -11.12
N ALA A 178 25.06 -26.57 -12.00
CA ALA A 178 24.29 -27.04 -13.15
C ALA A 178 24.26 -26.03 -14.30
N ARG A 179 24.01 -26.53 -15.50
CA ARG A 179 23.78 -25.75 -16.72
C ARG A 179 22.55 -26.27 -17.42
N TYR A 180 21.63 -25.39 -17.77
CA TYR A 180 20.33 -25.78 -18.31
C TYR A 180 20.10 -25.23 -19.72
N VAL A 181 19.51 -26.08 -20.55
CA VAL A 181 18.86 -25.69 -21.80
C VAL A 181 17.36 -25.72 -21.58
N ASP A 182 16.75 -24.55 -21.51
CA ASP A 182 15.30 -24.38 -21.48
C ASP A 182 14.77 -24.24 -22.92
N MET A 183 13.65 -24.87 -23.26
CA MET A 183 12.91 -24.69 -24.52
C MET A 183 11.48 -24.27 -24.21
N VAL A 184 11.17 -23.01 -24.46
CA VAL A 184 9.91 -22.34 -24.07
C VAL A 184 9.16 -21.87 -25.31
N LYS A 185 7.83 -21.73 -25.25
CA LYS A 185 7.03 -21.29 -26.41
C LYS A 185 7.38 -19.87 -26.83
N LYS A 186 7.61 -19.01 -25.86
CA LYS A 186 7.92 -17.59 -26.10
C LYS A 186 8.62 -16.99 -24.88
N ARG A 187 9.76 -16.33 -25.10
CA ARG A 187 10.50 -15.57 -24.09
C ARG A 187 9.93 -14.16 -23.94
N GLY A 188 9.98 -13.62 -22.73
CA GLY A 188 9.44 -12.29 -22.41
C GLY A 188 7.93 -12.28 -22.21
N ARG A 189 7.38 -11.10 -21.90
CA ARG A 189 5.96 -10.92 -21.51
C ARG A 189 5.32 -9.75 -22.24
N ASP A 190 3.98 -9.73 -22.33
CA ASP A 190 3.27 -8.49 -22.69
C ASP A 190 3.34 -7.54 -21.49
N THR A 191 4.12 -6.48 -21.64
CA THR A 191 4.36 -5.49 -20.57
C THR A 191 3.33 -4.39 -20.56
N ARG A 192 2.54 -4.26 -21.63
CA ARG A 192 1.74 -3.08 -21.95
C ARG A 192 2.45 -1.74 -21.92
N LYS A 193 3.78 -1.73 -21.97
CA LYS A 193 4.56 -0.51 -22.14
C LYS A 193 4.27 0.08 -23.52
N GLU A 194 4.03 1.39 -23.51
CA GLU A 194 3.89 2.21 -24.71
C GLU A 194 5.17 3.00 -24.98
N ILE A 195 5.64 2.87 -26.23
CA ILE A 195 6.76 3.60 -26.80
C ILE A 195 6.20 4.64 -27.76
N THR A 196 6.32 5.93 -27.43
CA THR A 196 5.56 7.00 -28.10
C THR A 196 6.48 8.07 -28.67
N LEU A 197 6.15 8.58 -29.86
CA LEU A 197 6.83 9.73 -30.48
C LEU A 197 6.79 10.94 -29.55
N GLY A 198 7.97 11.52 -29.27
CA GLY A 198 8.14 12.64 -28.32
C GLY A 198 8.41 12.23 -26.86
N LYS A 199 8.36 10.93 -26.54
CA LYS A 199 8.71 10.38 -25.23
C LYS A 199 10.01 9.55 -25.32
N ASP A 200 9.89 8.31 -25.79
CA ASP A 200 10.96 7.32 -25.87
C ASP A 200 11.21 6.79 -27.29
N LEU A 201 10.28 7.04 -28.22
CA LEU A 201 10.49 6.79 -29.65
C LEU A 201 11.30 7.93 -30.28
N MET A 202 12.54 7.63 -30.67
CA MET A 202 13.40 8.58 -31.39
C MET A 202 13.04 8.68 -32.87
N GLY A 203 12.44 7.63 -33.41
CA GLY A 203 11.88 7.63 -34.75
C GLY A 203 11.67 6.23 -35.29
N ILE A 204 10.76 6.13 -36.26
CA ILE A 204 10.42 4.89 -36.93
C ILE A 204 10.42 5.08 -38.44
N LYS A 205 10.91 4.08 -39.17
CA LYS A 205 10.72 3.98 -40.63
C LYS A 205 9.84 2.78 -40.92
N ARG A 206 8.87 2.99 -41.80
CA ARG A 206 8.02 1.95 -42.35
C ARG A 206 8.47 1.68 -43.79
N ILE A 207 8.85 0.44 -44.08
CA ILE A 207 9.39 0.01 -45.37
C ILE A 207 8.38 -0.95 -45.99
N GLU A 208 7.87 -0.63 -47.17
CA GLU A 208 6.96 -1.49 -47.93
C GLU A 208 7.71 -2.15 -49.09
N ASN A 209 7.58 -3.47 -49.24
CA ASN A 209 8.17 -4.24 -50.32
C ASN A 209 7.09 -5.02 -51.09
N SER A 210 7.06 -4.83 -52.42
CA SER A 210 6.08 -5.45 -53.33
C SER A 210 6.63 -6.62 -54.13
N GLN A 211 7.88 -7.05 -53.92
CA GLN A 211 8.56 -8.04 -54.76
C GLN A 211 7.87 -9.41 -54.75
N ASN A 212 7.34 -9.82 -53.59
CA ASN A 212 6.74 -11.14 -53.40
C ASN A 212 5.22 -11.16 -53.62
N ILE A 213 4.63 -10.06 -54.12
CA ILE A 213 3.18 -9.98 -54.30
C ILE A 213 2.72 -10.97 -55.37
N CYS A 214 1.71 -11.78 -55.04
CA CYS A 214 1.05 -12.65 -55.99
C CYS A 214 -0.45 -12.36 -56.08
N THR A 215 -1.01 -12.70 -57.24
CA THR A 215 -2.46 -12.67 -57.51
C THR A 215 -3.00 -14.08 -57.78
N ALA A 216 -2.10 -15.07 -57.89
CA ALA A 216 -2.41 -16.47 -57.94
C ALA A 216 -1.31 -17.31 -57.24
N LEU A 217 -1.71 -18.30 -56.45
CA LEU A 217 -0.79 -19.19 -55.72
C LEU A 217 -1.03 -20.64 -56.11
N LEU A 218 -0.01 -21.30 -56.67
CA LEU A 218 -0.03 -22.73 -56.98
C LEU A 218 0.63 -23.50 -55.84
N GLY A 219 -0.13 -24.41 -55.22
CA GLY A 219 0.38 -25.26 -54.14
C GLY A 219 0.48 -26.72 -54.58
N TYR A 220 1.58 -27.38 -54.21
CA TYR A 220 1.77 -28.80 -54.52
C TYR A 220 2.55 -29.55 -53.43
N VAL A 221 2.29 -30.85 -53.31
CA VAL A 221 3.08 -31.81 -52.50
C VAL A 221 3.59 -32.90 -53.43
N THR A 222 4.87 -33.26 -53.32
CA THR A 222 5.48 -34.33 -54.11
C THR A 222 5.42 -35.64 -53.34
N LYS A 223 4.86 -36.67 -53.96
CA LYS A 223 4.83 -38.05 -53.47
C LYS A 223 6.17 -38.75 -53.70
N ASP A 224 6.43 -39.83 -52.98
CA ASP A 224 7.62 -40.68 -53.14
C ASP A 224 7.81 -41.24 -54.56
N ASN A 225 6.72 -41.42 -55.30
CA ASN A 225 6.72 -41.89 -56.69
C ASN A 225 6.97 -40.75 -57.72
N GLY A 226 7.15 -39.51 -57.27
CA GLY A 226 7.34 -38.31 -58.11
C GLY A 226 6.05 -37.65 -58.61
N GLU A 227 4.87 -38.15 -58.24
CA GLU A 227 3.58 -37.50 -58.58
C GLU A 227 3.29 -36.29 -57.69
N PHE A 228 2.50 -35.35 -58.19
CA PHE A 228 2.10 -34.14 -57.45
C PHE A 228 0.65 -34.22 -56.98
N ILE A 229 0.44 -33.92 -55.70
CA ILE A 229 -0.87 -33.58 -55.17
C ILE A 229 -1.07 -32.07 -55.36
N THR A 230 -2.17 -31.67 -55.98
CA THR A 230 -2.59 -30.26 -56.11
C THR A 230 -4.06 -30.10 -55.72
N ILE A 231 -4.57 -28.87 -55.70
CA ILE A 231 -5.99 -28.61 -55.41
C ILE A 231 -6.92 -28.78 -56.63
N SER A 232 -6.40 -29.16 -57.80
CA SER A 232 -7.17 -29.20 -59.05
C SER A 232 -8.44 -30.06 -58.96
N GLU A 233 -8.36 -31.21 -58.29
CA GLU A 233 -9.48 -32.14 -58.08
C GLU A 233 -10.66 -31.51 -57.32
N ILE A 234 -10.39 -30.53 -56.46
CA ILE A 234 -11.39 -29.88 -55.60
C ILE A 234 -11.64 -28.41 -55.98
N ASN A 235 -10.99 -27.93 -57.05
CA ASN A 235 -11.02 -26.53 -57.48
C ASN A 235 -11.28 -26.44 -58.99
N ASN A 236 -12.28 -27.19 -59.48
CA ASN A 236 -12.75 -27.17 -60.88
C ASN A 236 -11.64 -27.38 -61.92
N GLY A 237 -10.65 -28.23 -61.63
CA GLY A 237 -9.52 -28.50 -62.52
C GLY A 237 -8.40 -27.46 -62.47
N VAL A 238 -8.51 -26.40 -61.64
CA VAL A 238 -7.52 -25.33 -61.52
C VAL A 238 -6.57 -25.61 -60.34
N PRO A 239 -5.25 -25.76 -60.55
CA PRO A 239 -4.31 -26.16 -59.51
C PRO A 239 -3.85 -25.02 -58.58
N TYR A 240 -4.40 -23.80 -58.73
CA TYR A 240 -3.99 -22.62 -57.99
C TYR A 240 -5.17 -21.82 -57.43
N LEU A 241 -4.92 -21.10 -56.35
CA LEU A 241 -5.84 -20.12 -55.76
C LEU A 241 -5.69 -18.78 -56.48
N MET A 242 -6.80 -18.06 -56.67
CA MET A 242 -6.82 -16.69 -57.16
C MET A 242 -7.35 -15.77 -56.06
N ASP A 243 -6.80 -14.56 -55.98
CA ASP A 243 -7.38 -13.48 -55.16
C ASP A 243 -7.79 -12.33 -56.08
N ASP A 244 -9.09 -12.13 -56.22
CA ASP A 244 -9.65 -11.14 -57.14
C ASP A 244 -9.27 -9.72 -56.74
N ALA A 245 -9.19 -9.42 -55.44
CA ALA A 245 -8.85 -8.09 -54.94
C ALA A 245 -7.36 -7.77 -55.19
N ALA A 246 -6.48 -8.74 -55.03
CA ALA A 246 -5.06 -8.64 -55.38
C ALA A 246 -4.90 -8.54 -56.90
N TYR A 247 -5.65 -9.32 -57.67
CA TYR A 247 -5.63 -9.24 -59.13
C TYR A 247 -6.03 -7.86 -59.62
N GLN A 248 -7.12 -7.26 -59.13
CA GLN A 248 -7.53 -5.90 -59.51
C GLN A 248 -6.46 -4.85 -59.18
N ARG A 249 -5.74 -5.02 -58.07
CA ARG A 249 -4.70 -4.07 -57.62
C ARG A 249 -3.37 -4.23 -58.36
N TRP A 250 -2.97 -5.46 -58.65
CA TRP A 250 -1.59 -5.77 -59.01
C TRP A 250 -1.42 -6.41 -60.40
N ASN A 251 -2.50 -6.67 -61.14
CA ASN A 251 -2.39 -7.24 -62.48
C ASN A 251 -1.59 -6.32 -63.42
N GLU A 252 -0.80 -6.94 -64.29
CA GLU A 252 -0.15 -6.25 -65.39
C GLU A 252 -0.79 -6.71 -66.70
N LYS A 253 -1.55 -5.81 -67.35
CA LYS A 253 -2.26 -6.09 -68.60
C LYS A 253 -3.19 -7.32 -68.51
N GLY A 254 -3.87 -7.50 -67.37
CA GLY A 254 -4.76 -8.63 -67.14
C GLY A 254 -4.06 -9.97 -66.90
N LYS A 255 -2.75 -9.99 -66.64
CA LYS A 255 -2.03 -11.24 -66.27
C LYS A 255 -1.88 -11.38 -64.77
N HIS A 256 -2.03 -12.61 -64.28
CA HIS A 256 -1.73 -12.96 -62.89
C HIS A 256 -0.22 -12.95 -62.63
N LYS A 257 0.16 -12.54 -61.42
CA LYS A 257 1.48 -12.78 -60.81
C LYS A 257 1.41 -14.07 -60.02
N PHE A 258 2.14 -15.10 -60.47
CA PHE A 258 2.13 -16.43 -59.86
C PHE A 258 3.21 -16.57 -58.78
N ALA A 259 2.84 -17.21 -57.68
CA ALA A 259 3.76 -17.75 -56.68
C ALA A 259 3.54 -19.27 -56.53
N PHE A 260 4.54 -19.95 -55.98
CA PHE A 260 4.54 -21.39 -55.75
C PHE A 260 4.70 -21.69 -54.26
N TYR A 261 3.97 -22.69 -53.76
CA TYR A 261 4.00 -23.09 -52.36
C TYR A 261 4.08 -24.60 -52.21
N THR A 262 5.05 -25.06 -51.42
CA THR A 262 5.16 -26.46 -51.02
C THR A 262 5.20 -26.50 -49.49
N PRO A 263 4.18 -27.07 -48.82
CA PRO A 263 4.18 -27.16 -47.37
C PRO A 263 5.29 -28.09 -46.89
N GLN A 264 5.97 -27.70 -45.81
CA GLN A 264 6.95 -28.55 -45.13
C GLN A 264 6.16 -29.56 -44.26
N THR A 265 6.03 -30.79 -44.76
CA THR A 265 5.16 -31.82 -44.17
C THR A 265 5.75 -33.20 -44.43
N GLU A 266 5.62 -34.11 -43.45
CA GLU A 266 5.92 -35.53 -43.63
C GLU A 266 4.74 -36.31 -44.24
N ASP A 267 3.55 -35.70 -44.27
CA ASP A 267 2.36 -36.26 -44.91
C ASP A 267 2.45 -36.10 -46.44
N GLN A 268 3.15 -37.03 -47.09
CA GLN A 268 3.29 -37.07 -48.55
C GLN A 268 2.01 -37.50 -49.27
N ASP A 269 1.00 -38.00 -48.55
CA ASP A 269 -0.34 -38.33 -49.04
C ASP A 269 -1.41 -37.34 -48.55
N MET A 270 -0.99 -36.09 -48.30
CA MET A 270 -1.87 -35.01 -47.85
C MET A 270 -3.10 -34.84 -48.75
N SER A 271 -4.28 -34.70 -48.15
CA SER A 271 -5.50 -34.45 -48.93
C SER A 271 -5.48 -33.07 -49.64
N PRO A 272 -6.04 -32.96 -50.87
CA PRO A 272 -6.21 -31.67 -51.54
C PRO A 272 -6.90 -30.60 -50.66
N GLN A 273 -7.83 -30.99 -49.78
CA GLN A 273 -8.51 -30.08 -48.86
C GLN A 273 -7.58 -29.49 -47.80
N ARG A 274 -6.65 -30.30 -47.28
CA ARG A 274 -5.63 -29.83 -46.33
C ARG A 274 -4.66 -28.89 -47.05
N LEU A 275 -4.20 -29.25 -48.25
CA LEU A 275 -3.34 -28.40 -49.08
C LEU A 275 -4.01 -27.06 -49.39
N MET A 276 -5.30 -27.06 -49.78
CA MET A 276 -6.09 -25.84 -50.01
C MET A 276 -6.14 -24.92 -48.79
N THR A 277 -6.23 -25.48 -47.59
CA THR A 277 -6.23 -24.70 -46.33
C THR A 277 -4.87 -24.03 -46.11
N LEU A 278 -3.77 -24.76 -46.30
CA LEU A 278 -2.41 -24.23 -46.17
C LEU A 278 -2.14 -23.16 -47.24
N MET A 279 -2.57 -23.40 -48.48
CA MET A 279 -2.48 -22.42 -49.57
C MET A 279 -3.25 -21.13 -49.26
N LYS A 280 -4.45 -21.20 -48.69
CA LYS A 280 -5.20 -19.99 -48.28
C LYS A 280 -4.44 -19.17 -47.25
N THR A 281 -3.85 -19.84 -46.26
CA THR A 281 -3.02 -19.19 -45.23
C THR A 281 -1.79 -18.52 -45.83
N GLU A 282 -1.13 -19.18 -46.78
CA GLU A 282 0.05 -18.62 -47.44
C GLU A 282 -0.30 -17.47 -48.40
N MET A 283 -1.39 -17.62 -49.18
CA MET A 283 -1.89 -16.58 -50.09
C MET A 283 -2.15 -15.26 -49.35
N ASN A 284 -2.72 -15.32 -48.14
CA ASN A 284 -2.97 -14.14 -47.32
C ASN A 284 -1.68 -13.35 -46.97
N LYS A 285 -0.50 -14.00 -46.95
CA LYS A 285 0.78 -13.33 -46.71
C LYS A 285 1.35 -12.65 -47.96
N LEU A 286 0.91 -13.07 -49.15
CA LEU A 286 1.48 -12.69 -50.44
C LEU A 286 0.59 -11.77 -51.27
N VAL A 287 -0.67 -11.53 -50.88
CA VAL A 287 -1.60 -10.66 -51.64
C VAL A 287 -1.40 -9.16 -51.43
N ASN A 288 -0.63 -8.76 -50.41
CA ASN A 288 -0.32 -7.38 -50.07
C ASN A 288 1.21 -7.17 -50.03
N THR A 289 1.65 -5.92 -50.10
CA THR A 289 3.06 -5.55 -49.84
C THR A 289 3.49 -6.05 -48.47
N SER A 290 4.67 -6.66 -48.36
CA SER A 290 5.24 -6.93 -47.04
C SER A 290 5.71 -5.63 -46.42
N VAL A 291 5.44 -5.45 -45.13
CA VAL A 291 5.81 -4.24 -44.39
C VAL A 291 6.82 -4.63 -43.33
N SER A 292 7.93 -3.90 -43.27
CA SER A 292 8.92 -4.00 -42.20
C SER A 292 9.17 -2.64 -41.58
N TYR A 293 9.77 -2.66 -40.38
CA TYR A 293 9.97 -1.47 -39.58
C TYR A 293 11.40 -1.40 -39.07
N GLU A 294 11.97 -0.19 -39.12
CA GLU A 294 13.18 0.17 -38.39
C GLU A 294 12.78 1.14 -37.28
N VAL A 295 12.87 0.70 -36.03
CA VAL A 295 12.47 1.50 -34.85
C VAL A 295 13.72 1.87 -34.07
N ARG A 296 13.85 3.16 -33.70
CA ARG A 296 14.89 3.66 -32.80
C ARG A 296 14.25 4.13 -31.51
N VAL A 297 14.65 3.53 -30.39
CA VAL A 297 14.08 3.76 -29.06
C VAL A 297 15.20 4.08 -28.07
N GLN A 298 14.95 5.01 -27.16
CA GLN A 298 15.80 5.26 -26.00
C GLN A 298 15.28 4.51 -24.77
N SER A 299 16.17 3.84 -24.03
CA SER A 299 15.82 3.10 -22.81
C SER A 299 15.56 4.03 -21.61
N ILE A 300 14.49 4.83 -21.64
CA ILE A 300 14.18 5.81 -20.58
C ILE A 300 14.00 5.16 -19.19
N GLY A 301 13.54 3.91 -19.14
CA GLY A 301 13.40 3.16 -17.90
C GLY A 301 14.74 2.93 -17.20
N ARG A 302 15.80 2.77 -17.97
CA ARG A 302 17.16 2.60 -17.45
C ARG A 302 17.84 3.94 -17.18
N VAL A 303 17.66 4.93 -18.06
CA VAL A 303 18.27 6.26 -17.92
C VAL A 303 17.72 7.00 -16.69
N PHE A 304 16.41 6.89 -16.42
CA PHE A 304 15.75 7.60 -15.32
C PHE A 304 15.35 6.70 -14.13
N GLY A 305 15.67 5.40 -14.17
CA GLY A 305 15.34 4.47 -13.07
C GLY A 305 13.85 4.15 -12.93
N LEU A 306 13.08 4.21 -14.02
CA LEU A 306 11.64 3.97 -14.04
C LEU A 306 11.31 2.49 -14.30
N ALA A 307 11.02 1.74 -13.23
CA ALA A 307 10.81 0.28 -13.32
C ALA A 307 9.67 -0.15 -14.26
N HIS A 308 8.61 0.68 -14.38
CA HIS A 308 7.47 0.42 -15.27
C HIS A 308 7.78 0.72 -16.76
N GLU A 309 8.89 1.39 -17.04
CA GLU A 309 9.33 1.76 -18.38
C GLU A 309 10.44 0.85 -18.93
N LEU A 310 10.80 -0.21 -18.19
CA LEU A 310 11.85 -1.16 -18.59
C LEU A 310 11.42 -2.02 -19.79
N ILE A 311 12.36 -2.24 -20.71
CA ILE A 311 12.23 -3.16 -21.84
C ILE A 311 13.20 -4.32 -21.60
N ASN A 312 12.69 -5.54 -21.54
CA ASN A 312 13.50 -6.75 -21.40
C ASN A 312 13.45 -7.60 -22.67
N GLU A 313 14.36 -8.55 -22.72
CA GLU A 313 14.44 -9.53 -23.78
C GLU A 313 13.12 -10.29 -23.99
N GLY A 314 12.59 -10.20 -25.22
CA GLY A 314 11.38 -10.87 -25.64
C GLY A 314 10.09 -10.17 -25.24
N ASP A 315 10.15 -9.04 -24.53
CA ASP A 315 8.96 -8.29 -24.13
C ASP A 315 8.16 -7.82 -25.35
N THR A 316 6.84 -7.98 -25.28
CA THR A 316 5.89 -7.41 -26.24
C THR A 316 5.48 -6.03 -25.74
N ILE A 317 5.59 -5.03 -26.63
CA ILE A 317 5.35 -3.62 -26.37
C ILE A 317 4.43 -3.02 -27.44
N ARG A 318 3.93 -1.81 -27.18
CA ARG A 318 3.09 -1.04 -28.11
C ARG A 318 3.86 0.19 -28.57
N ILE A 319 3.97 0.41 -29.88
CA ILE A 319 4.62 1.58 -30.47
C ILE A 319 3.55 2.47 -31.05
N ILE A 320 3.57 3.75 -30.67
CA ILE A 320 2.61 4.76 -31.09
C ILE A 320 3.39 5.89 -31.76
N ASP A 321 3.28 5.99 -33.08
CA ASP A 321 3.83 7.10 -33.83
C ASP A 321 2.70 7.98 -34.38
N THR A 322 2.61 9.20 -33.84
CA THR A 322 1.62 10.20 -34.23
C THR A 322 2.06 11.08 -35.39
N GLY A 323 3.29 10.91 -35.89
CA GLY A 323 3.86 11.65 -37.02
C GLY A 323 3.46 11.07 -38.38
N PHE A 324 3.07 9.80 -38.46
CA PHE A 324 2.46 9.23 -39.68
C PHE A 324 1.03 9.75 -39.87
N THR A 325 0.60 9.83 -41.14
CA THR A 325 -0.82 10.05 -41.50
C THR A 325 -1.30 8.83 -42.32
N PRO A 326 -2.04 7.88 -41.71
CA PRO A 326 -2.70 7.99 -40.41
C PRO A 326 -1.72 7.70 -39.28
N LYS A 327 -2.15 7.88 -38.03
CA LYS A 327 -1.31 7.50 -36.88
C LYS A 327 -0.96 6.02 -36.97
N LEU A 328 0.27 5.68 -36.65
CA LEU A 328 0.78 4.33 -36.73
C LEU A 328 0.78 3.70 -35.33
N TYR A 329 -0.02 2.65 -35.17
CA TYR A 329 -0.09 1.85 -33.95
C TYR A 329 0.47 0.46 -34.26
N LEU A 330 1.54 0.07 -33.57
CA LEU A 330 2.16 -1.24 -33.71
C LEU A 330 2.17 -1.98 -32.39
N GLU A 331 1.90 -3.27 -32.43
CA GLU A 331 2.42 -4.20 -31.44
C GLU A 331 3.73 -4.77 -31.99
N ALA A 332 4.78 -4.79 -31.17
CA ALA A 332 6.09 -5.30 -31.58
C ALA A 332 6.79 -5.97 -30.40
N ARG A 333 7.72 -6.88 -30.71
CA ARG A 333 8.48 -7.63 -29.72
C ARG A 333 9.96 -7.25 -29.75
N ALA A 334 10.58 -7.09 -28.59
CA ALA A 334 12.03 -6.88 -28.50
C ALA A 334 12.78 -8.18 -28.81
N ILE A 335 13.33 -8.31 -30.02
CA ILE A 335 13.95 -9.54 -30.53
C ILE A 335 15.48 -9.55 -30.46
N ALA A 336 16.10 -8.38 -30.36
CA ALA A 336 17.51 -8.21 -30.08
C ALA A 336 17.76 -6.92 -29.31
N GLY A 337 18.94 -6.80 -28.68
CA GLY A 337 19.32 -5.58 -28.01
C GLY A 337 20.79 -5.52 -27.60
N ASP A 338 21.28 -4.28 -27.53
CA ASP A 338 22.53 -3.92 -26.88
C ASP A 338 22.20 -3.38 -25.49
N GLU A 339 22.87 -3.87 -24.45
CA GLU A 339 22.68 -3.47 -23.06
C GLU A 339 24.02 -3.15 -22.42
N SER A 340 24.13 -2.00 -21.76
CA SER A 340 25.29 -1.68 -20.92
C SER A 340 24.85 -1.55 -19.47
N PHE A 341 25.57 -2.17 -18.55
CA PHE A 341 25.36 -1.94 -17.12
C PHE A 341 25.92 -0.58 -16.71
N LYS A 342 27.06 -0.17 -17.29
CA LYS A 342 27.81 1.04 -16.97
C LYS A 342 27.23 2.30 -17.58
N ASP A 343 26.78 2.25 -18.84
CA ASP A 343 26.17 3.38 -19.53
C ASP A 343 24.83 2.99 -20.18
N PRO A 344 23.72 3.08 -19.43
CA PRO A 344 22.41 2.72 -19.96
C PRO A 344 21.89 3.65 -21.08
N THR A 345 22.59 4.75 -21.40
CA THR A 345 22.26 5.57 -22.57
C THR A 345 22.61 4.88 -23.89
N GLN A 346 23.53 3.90 -23.85
CA GLN A 346 23.91 3.06 -24.99
C GLN A 346 22.93 1.92 -25.26
N ASP A 347 21.95 1.68 -24.38
CA ASP A 347 20.97 0.61 -24.56
C ASP A 347 20.19 0.83 -25.88
N LYS A 348 20.20 -0.18 -26.75
CA LYS A 348 19.48 -0.19 -28.03
C LYS A 348 18.65 -1.45 -28.13
N TYR A 349 17.47 -1.34 -28.72
CA TYR A 349 16.59 -2.48 -28.93
C TYR A 349 16.19 -2.57 -30.40
N VAL A 350 16.16 -3.79 -30.91
CA VAL A 350 15.64 -4.13 -32.23
C VAL A 350 14.32 -4.85 -32.02
N PHE A 351 13.28 -4.33 -32.66
CA PHE A 351 11.94 -4.89 -32.58
C PHE A 351 11.62 -5.72 -33.84
N GLY A 352 10.78 -6.72 -33.65
CA GLY A 352 10.28 -7.64 -34.67
C GLY A 352 8.86 -8.09 -34.36
N ASP A 353 8.38 -9.09 -35.10
CA ASP A 353 7.00 -9.63 -34.98
C ASP A 353 5.93 -8.53 -35.03
N TYR A 354 6.13 -7.55 -35.92
CA TYR A 354 5.28 -6.37 -36.00
C TYR A 354 3.85 -6.74 -36.41
N ARG A 355 2.89 -6.18 -35.67
CA ARG A 355 1.48 -6.22 -36.00
C ARG A 355 0.93 -4.80 -36.01
N GLU A 356 0.58 -4.31 -37.20
CA GLU A 356 -0.16 -3.06 -37.34
C GLU A 356 -1.56 -3.21 -36.71
N ILE A 357 -1.87 -2.33 -35.78
CA ILE A 357 -3.21 -2.20 -35.20
C ILE A 357 -3.92 -1.10 -35.99
N VAL A 358 -4.86 -1.53 -36.84
CA VAL A 358 -5.66 -0.62 -37.65
C VAL A 358 -6.83 -0.12 -36.81
N ASP A 359 -6.92 1.20 -36.62
CA ASP A 359 -8.15 1.81 -36.13
C ASP A 359 -9.19 1.78 -37.26
N GLN A 360 -10.22 0.94 -37.09
CA GLN A 360 -11.29 0.78 -38.07
C GLN A 360 -12.03 2.09 -38.36
N ASN A 361 -12.07 3.03 -37.41
CA ASN A 361 -12.68 4.34 -37.61
C ASN A 361 -11.82 5.22 -38.53
N ASP A 362 -10.49 5.18 -38.40
CA ASP A 362 -9.59 5.89 -39.29
C ASP A 362 -9.58 5.29 -40.70
N GLU A 363 -9.72 3.96 -40.83
CA GLU A 363 -9.88 3.31 -42.14
C GLU A 363 -11.20 3.69 -42.82
N LEU A 364 -12.30 3.72 -42.06
CA LEU A 364 -13.59 4.21 -42.53
C LEU A 364 -13.50 5.70 -42.93
N ARG A 365 -12.77 6.51 -42.16
CA ARG A 365 -12.52 7.92 -42.46
C ARG A 365 -11.70 8.11 -43.72
N ARG A 366 -10.72 7.24 -43.98
CA ARG A 366 -9.93 7.23 -45.23
C ARG A 366 -10.75 6.81 -46.43
N LEU A 367 -11.55 5.75 -46.29
CA LEU A 367 -12.46 5.33 -47.35
C LEU A 367 -13.47 6.43 -47.66
N TYR A 368 -14.01 7.09 -46.63
CA TYR A 368 -14.88 8.25 -46.72
C TYR A 368 -14.18 9.43 -47.41
N GLN A 369 -12.95 9.80 -47.02
CA GLN A 369 -12.20 10.86 -47.69
C GLN A 369 -11.88 10.53 -49.15
N LYS A 370 -11.55 9.27 -49.46
CA LYS A 370 -11.31 8.82 -50.83
C LYS A 370 -12.58 8.90 -51.68
N ILE A 371 -13.74 8.60 -51.08
CA ILE A 371 -15.06 8.79 -51.68
C ILE A 371 -15.35 10.29 -51.86
N LEU A 372 -15.11 11.15 -50.86
CA LEU A 372 -15.25 12.60 -50.99
C LEU A 372 -14.38 13.15 -52.11
N SER A 373 -13.09 12.81 -52.15
CA SER A 373 -12.19 13.25 -53.21
C SER A 373 -12.64 12.77 -54.60
N SER A 374 -13.27 11.59 -54.70
CA SER A 374 -13.85 11.08 -55.95
C SER A 374 -15.17 11.75 -56.37
N LEU A 375 -15.81 12.46 -55.42
CA LEU A 375 -17.08 13.17 -55.59
C LEU A 375 -16.89 14.70 -55.70
N TYR A 376 -15.69 15.22 -55.39
CA TYR A 376 -15.36 16.65 -55.42
C TYR A 376 -15.70 17.30 -56.77
N ASP A 377 -15.46 16.60 -57.88
CA ASP A 377 -15.74 17.10 -59.24
C ASP A 377 -17.19 16.82 -59.70
N LYS A 378 -17.99 16.08 -58.91
CA LYS A 378 -19.28 15.51 -59.31
C LYS A 378 -20.48 16.10 -58.56
N VAL A 379 -20.24 16.92 -57.54
CA VAL A 379 -21.27 17.51 -56.69
C VAL A 379 -20.96 19.01 -56.49
N PRO A 380 -21.95 19.91 -56.48
CA PRO A 380 -21.73 21.33 -56.22
C PRO A 380 -21.00 21.59 -54.89
N GLN A 381 -20.03 22.50 -54.90
CA GLN A 381 -19.10 22.81 -53.80
C GLN A 381 -19.78 23.06 -52.45
N ASP A 382 -20.89 23.81 -52.43
CA ASP A 382 -21.64 24.15 -51.21
C ASP A 382 -22.27 22.92 -50.54
N LEU A 383 -22.79 21.98 -51.33
CA LEU A 383 -23.34 20.73 -50.80
C LEU A 383 -22.24 19.81 -50.26
N PHE A 384 -21.03 19.90 -50.83
CA PHE A 384 -19.85 19.16 -50.40
C PHE A 384 -19.31 19.68 -49.06
N ASP A 385 -19.25 21.00 -48.90
CA ASP A 385 -18.79 21.65 -47.66
C ASP A 385 -19.75 21.38 -46.48
N GLN A 386 -21.08 21.43 -46.71
CA GLN A 386 -22.08 21.07 -45.69
C GLN A 386 -22.00 19.59 -45.25
N LEU A 387 -21.65 18.68 -46.17
CA LEU A 387 -21.48 17.26 -45.86
C LEU A 387 -20.20 17.02 -45.03
N LYS A 388 -19.16 17.80 -45.31
CA LYS A 388 -17.86 17.74 -44.62
C LYS A 388 -17.99 18.24 -43.17
N ASP A 389 -18.72 19.34 -42.95
CA ASP A 389 -18.90 19.92 -41.62
C ASP A 389 -19.75 19.03 -40.70
N LYS A 390 -20.87 18.48 -41.18
CA LYS A 390 -21.72 17.56 -40.39
C LYS A 390 -21.00 16.30 -39.91
N VAL A 391 -20.07 15.77 -40.70
CA VAL A 391 -19.33 14.55 -40.34
C VAL A 391 -18.16 14.85 -39.40
N ASN A 392 -17.56 16.04 -39.48
CA ASN A 392 -16.55 16.45 -38.51
C ASN A 392 -17.17 16.69 -37.13
N GLU A 393 -18.33 17.37 -37.05
CA GLU A 393 -19.06 17.56 -35.78
C GLU A 393 -19.46 16.23 -35.12
N GLN A 394 -19.98 15.26 -35.89
CA GLN A 394 -20.36 13.95 -35.32
C GLN A 394 -19.16 13.13 -34.79
N ASN A 395 -18.00 13.24 -35.43
CA ASN A 395 -16.81 12.51 -35.00
C ASN A 395 -16.20 13.07 -33.71
N GLU A 396 -16.20 14.40 -33.52
CA GLU A 396 -15.73 15.00 -32.27
C GLU A 396 -16.61 14.61 -31.08
N VAL A 397 -17.94 14.63 -31.27
CA VAL A 397 -18.91 14.25 -30.23
C VAL A 397 -18.78 12.78 -29.80
N ILE A 398 -18.51 11.87 -30.73
CA ILE A 398 -18.33 10.43 -30.42
C ILE A 398 -17.03 10.16 -29.66
N ILE A 399 -15.94 10.85 -30.02
CA ILE A 399 -14.63 10.70 -29.36
C ILE A 399 -14.69 11.26 -27.94
N GLU A 400 -15.26 12.45 -27.75
CA GLU A 400 -15.42 13.05 -26.41
C GLU A 400 -16.32 12.20 -25.50
N ALA A 401 -17.41 11.65 -26.02
CA ALA A 401 -18.32 10.82 -25.23
C ALA A 401 -17.65 9.51 -24.77
N LYS A 402 -16.79 8.93 -25.62
CA LYS A 402 -16.06 7.70 -25.29
C LYS A 402 -14.95 7.94 -24.28
N ASP A 403 -14.16 8.99 -24.46
CA ASP A 403 -13.07 9.33 -23.53
C ASP A 403 -13.60 9.70 -22.13
N LYS A 404 -14.73 10.41 -22.05
CA LYS A 404 -15.40 10.71 -20.77
C LYS A 404 -15.95 9.46 -20.09
N ALA A 405 -16.53 8.51 -20.85
CA ALA A 405 -17.04 7.26 -20.31
C ALA A 405 -15.92 6.35 -19.77
N ASP A 406 -14.81 6.25 -20.51
CA ASP A 406 -13.64 5.45 -20.11
C ASP A 406 -12.96 6.05 -18.86
N GLN A 407 -12.89 7.38 -18.75
CA GLN A 407 -12.36 8.07 -17.57
C GLN A 407 -13.26 7.84 -16.34
N ALA A 408 -14.58 8.00 -16.48
CA ALA A 408 -15.54 7.78 -15.39
C ALA A 408 -15.51 6.33 -14.86
N GLN A 409 -15.33 5.34 -15.75
CA GLN A 409 -15.17 3.94 -15.37
C GLN A 409 -13.90 3.71 -14.53
N LYS A 410 -12.80 4.35 -14.89
CA LYS A 410 -11.50 4.23 -14.21
C LYS A 410 -11.52 4.86 -12.82
N GLU A 411 -12.13 6.03 -12.70
CA GLU A 411 -12.31 6.75 -11.45
C GLU A 411 -13.26 6.00 -10.50
N SER A 412 -14.35 5.46 -11.02
CA SER A 412 -15.30 4.65 -10.24
C SER A 412 -14.69 3.36 -9.71
N GLN A 413 -13.85 2.68 -10.49
CA GLN A 413 -13.17 1.46 -10.04
C GLN A 413 -12.14 1.78 -8.95
N THR A 414 -11.38 2.88 -9.10
CA THR A 414 -10.40 3.32 -8.10
C THR A 414 -11.07 3.69 -6.77
N ALA A 415 -12.21 4.36 -6.82
CA ALA A 415 -13.00 4.70 -5.64
C ALA A 415 -13.54 3.45 -4.93
N LYS A 416 -13.97 2.43 -5.68
CA LYS A 416 -14.41 1.14 -5.15
C LYS A 416 -13.28 0.40 -4.43
N ASP A 417 -12.11 0.28 -5.09
CA ASP A 417 -10.96 -0.43 -4.52
C ASP A 417 -10.48 0.25 -3.23
N LEU A 418 -10.49 1.60 -3.20
CA LEU A 418 -10.12 2.36 -2.01
C LEU A 418 -11.16 2.21 -0.88
N ALA A 419 -12.45 2.19 -1.22
CA ALA A 419 -13.51 1.97 -0.25
C ALA A 419 -13.42 0.57 0.36
N GLU A 420 -13.31 -0.48 -0.45
CA GLU A 420 -13.17 -1.88 0.01
C GLU A 420 -11.93 -2.06 0.89
N ALA A 421 -10.76 -1.54 0.48
CA ALA A 421 -9.54 -1.60 1.28
C ALA A 421 -9.66 -0.84 2.62
N THR A 422 -10.41 0.27 2.64
CA THR A 422 -10.65 1.06 3.86
C THR A 422 -11.63 0.35 4.79
N VAL A 423 -12.67 -0.30 4.26
CA VAL A 423 -13.61 -1.13 5.04
C VAL A 423 -12.87 -2.29 5.68
N ASP A 424 -12.02 -2.98 4.92
CA ASP A 424 -11.21 -4.09 5.43
C ASP A 424 -10.22 -3.62 6.50
N TYR A 425 -9.54 -2.49 6.27
CA TYR A 425 -8.63 -1.91 7.25
C TYR A 425 -9.34 -1.50 8.55
N VAL A 426 -10.53 -0.90 8.46
CA VAL A 426 -11.34 -0.52 9.62
C VAL A 426 -11.82 -1.76 10.36
N ASN A 427 -12.41 -2.74 9.66
CA ASN A 427 -12.90 -3.98 10.27
C ASN A 427 -11.79 -4.82 10.92
N GLN A 428 -10.57 -4.82 10.37
CA GLN A 428 -9.41 -5.50 10.96
C GLN A 428 -8.85 -4.79 12.20
N ASN A 429 -9.07 -3.48 12.34
CA ASN A 429 -8.45 -2.66 13.39
C ASN A 429 -9.39 -2.19 14.50
N LEU A 430 -10.70 -2.44 14.39
CA LEU A 430 -11.65 -2.12 15.46
C LEU A 430 -11.50 -3.04 16.68
N VAL A 431 -11.73 -2.44 17.85
CA VAL A 431 -11.65 -3.07 19.18
C VAL A 431 -12.99 -2.86 19.85
N ASP A 432 -13.72 -3.94 20.15
CA ASP A 432 -15.04 -3.86 20.78
C ASP A 432 -14.88 -3.69 22.30
N ILE A 433 -15.32 -2.56 22.86
CA ILE A 433 -15.32 -2.30 24.32
C ILE A 433 -16.71 -2.54 24.87
N ILE A 434 -16.85 -3.52 25.75
CA ILE A 434 -18.13 -3.96 26.27
C ILE A 434 -18.16 -3.76 27.79
N GLU A 435 -19.16 -3.02 28.29
CA GLU A 435 -19.35 -2.78 29.72
C GLU A 435 -20.41 -3.74 30.27
N SER A 436 -20.02 -4.64 31.18
CA SER A 436 -20.95 -5.61 31.77
C SER A 436 -20.42 -6.17 33.10
N VAL A 437 -21.35 -6.69 33.91
CA VAL A 437 -21.04 -7.36 35.20
C VAL A 437 -20.43 -8.75 34.98
N LYS A 438 -20.74 -9.41 33.86
CA LYS A 438 -20.24 -10.74 33.51
C LYS A 438 -19.54 -10.71 32.15
N PRO A 439 -18.43 -11.47 31.99
CA PRO A 439 -17.73 -11.53 30.71
C PRO A 439 -18.61 -12.22 29.66
N LEU A 440 -18.52 -11.76 28.42
CA LEU A 440 -19.08 -12.49 27.27
C LEU A 440 -18.31 -13.80 27.05
N THR A 441 -19.00 -14.78 26.50
CA THR A 441 -18.47 -16.12 26.20
C THR A 441 -18.51 -16.46 24.71
N THR A 442 -19.11 -15.59 23.89
CA THR A 442 -19.25 -15.74 22.43
C THR A 442 -18.79 -14.46 21.73
N ASP A 443 -18.42 -14.55 20.45
CA ASP A 443 -17.95 -13.44 19.61
C ASP A 443 -16.66 -12.74 20.09
N LEU A 444 -15.85 -13.45 20.87
CA LEU A 444 -14.59 -12.94 21.39
C LEU A 444 -13.45 -13.06 20.37
N LYS A 445 -12.92 -11.91 19.95
CA LYS A 445 -11.72 -11.80 19.11
C LYS A 445 -10.48 -11.58 19.98
N ALA A 446 -9.50 -12.47 19.84
CA ALA A 446 -8.23 -12.41 20.57
C ALA A 446 -7.51 -11.07 20.35
N ASN A 447 -7.02 -10.46 21.43
CA ASN A 447 -6.37 -9.16 21.52
C ASN A 447 -7.19 -7.99 20.93
N LYS A 448 -8.49 -8.17 20.72
CA LYS A 448 -9.38 -7.21 20.04
C LYS A 448 -10.71 -7.02 20.77
N THR A 449 -11.02 -7.84 21.76
CA THR A 449 -12.21 -7.67 22.61
C THR A 449 -11.78 -7.15 23.97
N LEU A 450 -12.29 -5.98 24.33
CA LEU A 450 -12.08 -5.34 25.63
C LEU A 450 -13.36 -5.44 26.45
N TRP A 451 -13.24 -5.91 27.67
CA TRP A 451 -14.32 -5.99 28.63
C TRP A 451 -14.03 -5.05 29.79
N ARG A 452 -14.93 -4.10 30.01
CA ARG A 452 -14.94 -3.25 31.20
C ARG A 452 -15.75 -3.95 32.29
N ASP A 453 -15.04 -4.68 33.14
CA ASP A 453 -15.59 -5.45 34.25
C ASP A 453 -16.06 -4.51 35.37
N ILE A 454 -17.38 -4.32 35.49
CA ILE A 454 -18.01 -3.50 36.53
C ILE A 454 -18.56 -4.32 37.70
N SER A 455 -18.20 -5.60 37.81
CA SER A 455 -18.72 -6.49 38.87
C SER A 455 -18.46 -5.99 40.30
N ASN A 456 -17.41 -5.18 40.48
CA ASN A 456 -17.02 -4.59 41.77
C ASN A 456 -17.35 -3.08 41.90
N GLY A 457 -18.20 -2.53 41.03
CA GLY A 457 -18.54 -1.09 41.03
C GLY A 457 -17.71 -0.27 40.03
N LYS A 458 -17.95 1.06 39.99
CA LYS A 458 -17.24 1.98 39.07
C LYS A 458 -16.09 2.71 39.79
N PRO A 459 -14.93 2.90 39.14
CA PRO A 459 -14.63 2.56 37.74
C PRO A 459 -14.27 1.08 37.56
N GLY A 460 -14.95 0.38 36.64
CA GLY A 460 -14.68 -1.03 36.35
C GLY A 460 -13.30 -1.29 35.75
N ILE A 461 -12.79 -2.51 35.89
CA ILE A 461 -11.44 -2.92 35.47
C ILE A 461 -11.47 -3.31 33.99
N LEU A 462 -10.58 -2.72 33.19
CA LEU A 462 -10.47 -3.05 31.77
C LEU A 462 -9.66 -4.33 31.57
N LYS A 463 -10.28 -5.33 30.94
CA LYS A 463 -9.67 -6.63 30.62
C LYS A 463 -9.67 -6.86 29.11
N ILE A 464 -8.63 -7.48 28.58
CA ILE A 464 -8.51 -7.86 27.17
C ILE A 464 -8.61 -9.38 27.03
N TRP A 465 -9.35 -9.85 26.04
CA TRP A 465 -9.42 -11.27 25.73
C TRP A 465 -8.17 -11.67 24.94
N THR A 466 -7.32 -12.55 25.44
CA THR A 466 -6.07 -12.97 24.77
C THR A 466 -6.26 -14.10 23.76
N GLY A 467 -7.49 -14.63 23.64
CA GLY A 467 -7.81 -15.84 22.88
C GLY A 467 -8.01 -17.07 23.76
N THR A 468 -7.46 -17.06 24.97
CA THR A 468 -7.58 -18.15 25.95
C THR A 468 -8.13 -17.67 27.29
N ALA A 469 -7.85 -16.43 27.69
CA ALA A 469 -8.29 -15.87 28.97
C ALA A 469 -8.55 -14.35 28.88
N TRP A 470 -9.28 -13.84 29.87
CA TRP A 470 -9.41 -12.39 30.10
C TRP A 470 -8.26 -11.92 31.00
N GLU A 471 -7.40 -11.05 30.47
CA GLU A 471 -6.26 -10.47 31.20
C GLU A 471 -6.47 -8.99 31.49
N SER A 472 -6.07 -8.51 32.67
CA SER A 472 -6.21 -7.10 33.04
C SER A 472 -5.24 -6.23 32.23
N VAL A 473 -5.76 -5.17 31.58
CA VAL A 473 -4.98 -4.25 30.74
C VAL A 473 -4.20 -3.24 31.59
N VAL A 474 -4.63 -3.05 32.83
CA VAL A 474 -3.98 -2.20 33.83
C VAL A 474 -3.64 -3.03 35.08
N PRO A 475 -2.47 -2.82 35.71
CA PRO A 475 -2.14 -3.46 36.97
C PRO A 475 -3.12 -3.01 38.07
N ASP A 476 -3.56 -3.96 38.88
CA ASP A 476 -4.52 -3.76 39.96
C ASP A 476 -3.94 -2.80 41.03
N VAL A 477 -4.32 -1.53 40.93
CA VAL A 477 -3.93 -0.47 41.86
C VAL A 477 -4.60 -0.62 43.24
N GLU A 478 -5.67 -1.41 43.33
CA GLU A 478 -6.42 -1.64 44.57
C GLU A 478 -5.68 -2.63 45.49
N SER A 479 -5.11 -3.72 44.93
CA SER A 479 -4.29 -4.66 45.71
C SER A 479 -3.00 -4.02 46.23
N VAL A 480 -2.34 -3.19 45.42
CA VAL A 480 -1.16 -2.43 45.86
C VAL A 480 -1.51 -1.44 46.98
N LYS A 481 -2.67 -0.76 46.89
CA LYS A 481 -3.18 0.09 47.99
C LYS A 481 -3.39 -0.73 49.27
N LYS A 482 -4.00 -1.92 49.16
CA LYS A 482 -4.37 -2.75 50.31
C LYS A 482 -3.15 -3.38 51.00
N GLU A 483 -2.25 -4.04 50.27
CA GLU A 483 -1.02 -4.62 50.83
C GLU A 483 -0.16 -3.56 51.53
N THR A 484 -0.06 -2.37 50.93
CA THR A 484 0.76 -1.29 51.49
C THR A 484 0.13 -0.68 52.75
N LEU A 485 -1.19 -0.50 52.79
CA LEU A 485 -1.91 -0.05 54.00
C LEU A 485 -1.78 -1.05 55.13
N GLU A 486 -1.85 -2.35 54.83
CA GLU A 486 -1.66 -3.43 55.80
C GLU A 486 -0.22 -3.43 56.35
N GLN A 487 0.79 -3.25 55.49
CA GLN A 487 2.19 -3.19 55.90
C GLN A 487 2.51 -1.94 56.75
N VAL A 488 2.03 -0.76 56.36
CA VAL A 488 2.20 0.47 57.14
C VAL A 488 1.50 0.37 58.51
N THR A 489 0.30 -0.21 58.55
CA THR A 489 -0.43 -0.44 59.81
C THR A 489 0.33 -1.42 60.72
N LYS A 490 0.94 -2.46 60.14
CA LYS A 490 1.77 -3.43 60.87
C LYS A 490 3.02 -2.76 61.45
N ASP A 491 3.71 -1.92 60.69
CA ASP A 491 4.92 -1.25 61.14
C ASP A 491 4.65 -0.18 62.23
N ILE A 492 3.51 0.52 62.12
CA ILE A 492 3.02 1.43 63.18
C ILE A 492 2.73 0.64 64.46
N ASN A 493 2.02 -0.50 64.35
CA ASN A 493 1.66 -1.32 65.51
C ASN A 493 2.88 -1.94 66.20
N ASN A 494 3.85 -2.44 65.42
CA ASN A 494 5.10 -2.98 65.95
C ASN A 494 5.90 -1.90 66.71
N THR A 495 6.04 -0.71 66.12
CA THR A 495 6.75 0.42 66.75
C THR A 495 6.04 0.86 68.04
N LYS A 496 4.70 0.88 68.05
CA LYS A 496 3.91 1.18 69.25
C LYS A 496 4.13 0.13 70.36
N GLN A 497 4.13 -1.16 70.03
CA GLN A 497 4.37 -2.23 71.01
C GLN A 497 5.79 -2.18 71.62
N GLU A 498 6.81 -1.89 70.82
CA GLU A 498 8.17 -1.73 71.34
C GLU A 498 8.28 -0.53 72.29
N LEU A 499 7.61 0.58 71.96
CA LEU A 499 7.58 1.77 72.79
C LEU A 499 6.85 1.51 74.11
N ASP A 500 5.65 0.91 74.05
CA ASP A 500 4.84 0.60 75.24
C ASP A 500 5.62 -0.32 76.21
N LYS A 501 6.34 -1.33 75.70
CA LYS A 501 7.19 -2.21 76.52
C LYS A 501 8.35 -1.47 77.20
N LYS A 502 9.04 -0.60 76.47
CA LYS A 502 10.17 0.18 77.02
C LYS A 502 9.69 1.18 78.08
N VAL A 503 8.56 1.84 77.84
CA VAL A 503 7.94 2.76 78.81
C VAL A 503 7.56 2.02 80.09
N GLU A 504 6.93 0.85 80.00
CA GLU A 504 6.52 0.08 81.19
C GLU A 504 7.72 -0.43 82.00
N THR A 505 8.79 -0.86 81.31
CA THR A 505 10.02 -1.30 81.97
C THR A 505 10.69 -0.13 82.71
N LEU A 506 10.81 1.02 82.07
CA LEU A 506 11.39 2.22 82.68
C LEU A 506 10.56 2.74 83.86
N LYS A 507 9.22 2.70 83.76
CA LYS A 507 8.32 3.06 84.85
C LYS A 507 8.55 2.16 86.07
N THR A 508 8.58 0.85 85.86
CA THR A 508 8.78 -0.15 86.92
C THR A 508 10.15 0.02 87.60
N GLU A 509 11.22 0.22 86.82
CA GLU A 509 12.56 0.45 87.36
C GLU A 509 12.65 1.76 88.17
N THR A 510 11.99 2.81 87.70
CA THR A 510 11.97 4.12 88.37
C THR A 510 11.19 4.04 89.69
N GLU A 511 10.01 3.43 89.68
CA GLU A 511 9.22 3.18 90.89
C GLU A 511 9.99 2.33 91.91
N THR A 512 10.72 1.30 91.45
CA THR A 512 11.52 0.43 92.32
C THR A 512 12.69 1.19 92.96
N LEU A 513 13.41 1.99 92.17
CA LEU A 513 14.54 2.79 92.66
C LEU A 513 14.06 3.82 93.70
N VAL A 514 13.00 4.57 93.39
CA VAL A 514 12.43 5.60 94.27
C VAL A 514 11.94 4.97 95.58
N ASN A 515 11.18 3.87 95.50
CA ASN A 515 10.64 3.22 96.70
C ASN A 515 11.73 2.60 97.59
N THR A 516 12.78 2.04 97.00
CA THR A 516 13.91 1.47 97.76
C THR A 516 14.66 2.57 98.50
N GLN A 517 14.98 3.67 97.81
CA GLN A 517 15.75 4.76 98.39
C GLN A 517 14.97 5.53 99.47
N ILE A 518 13.66 5.76 99.27
CA ILE A 518 12.78 6.35 100.30
C ILE A 518 12.77 5.50 101.57
N LYS A 519 12.65 4.16 101.45
CA LYS A 519 12.67 3.26 102.61
C LYS A 519 13.97 3.34 103.39
N GLU A 520 15.13 3.39 102.72
CA GLU A 520 16.43 3.50 103.38
C GLU A 520 16.61 4.83 104.12
N VAL A 521 16.18 5.94 103.52
CA VAL A 521 16.21 7.27 104.16
C VAL A 521 15.27 7.30 105.37
N GLN A 522 14.07 6.75 105.23
CA GLN A 522 13.08 6.69 106.32
C GLN A 522 13.59 5.86 107.51
N ALA A 523 14.22 4.70 107.24
CA ALA A 523 14.81 3.85 108.27
C ALA A 523 15.91 4.56 109.05
N THR A 524 16.83 5.21 108.32
CA THR A 524 17.92 5.99 108.93
C THR A 524 17.40 7.14 109.80
N LEU A 525 16.34 7.82 109.35
CA LEU A 525 15.71 8.90 110.10
C LEU A 525 15.02 8.39 111.38
N ASN A 526 14.27 7.30 111.28
CA ASN A 526 13.53 6.72 112.40
C ASN A 526 14.45 6.24 113.53
N ASP A 527 15.56 5.58 113.20
CA ASP A 527 16.56 5.12 114.19
C ASP A 527 17.15 6.29 114.99
N LYS A 528 17.29 7.46 114.37
CA LYS A 528 17.83 8.66 115.01
C LYS A 528 16.81 9.41 115.85
N VAL A 529 15.55 9.47 115.42
CA VAL A 529 14.46 10.00 116.26
C VAL A 529 14.34 9.19 117.55
N ALA A 530 14.50 7.86 117.47
CA ALA A 530 14.51 6.99 118.65
C ALA A 530 15.69 7.29 119.60
N ALA A 531 16.89 7.54 119.06
CA ALA A 531 18.06 7.90 119.86
C ALA A 531 17.88 9.25 120.59
N VAL A 532 17.42 10.28 119.89
CA VAL A 532 17.17 11.61 120.47
C VAL A 532 16.10 11.56 121.57
N LYS A 533 15.06 10.76 121.37
CA LYS A 533 14.00 10.56 122.36
C LYS A 533 14.55 9.96 123.65
N LYS A 534 15.41 8.94 123.53
CA LYS A 534 16.08 8.30 124.68
C LYS A 534 16.93 9.30 125.47
N ASP A 535 17.72 10.11 124.79
CA ASP A 535 18.58 11.11 125.44
C ASP A 535 17.75 12.18 126.17
N THR A 536 16.62 12.60 125.58
CA THR A 536 15.69 13.57 126.19
C THR A 536 15.06 13.02 127.47
N GLU A 537 14.68 11.75 127.47
CA GLU A 537 14.15 11.06 128.66
C GLU A 537 15.19 10.98 129.79
N THR A 538 16.46 10.73 129.45
CA THR A 538 17.58 10.73 130.41
C THR A 538 17.79 12.11 131.04
N ILE A 539 17.87 13.18 130.22
CA ILE A 539 18.05 14.56 130.71
C ILE A 539 16.90 14.97 131.63
N SER A 540 15.67 14.63 131.27
CA SER A 540 14.49 14.97 132.07
C SER A 540 14.51 14.30 133.45
N GLY A 541 14.99 13.05 133.52
CA GLY A 541 15.19 12.34 134.80
C GLY A 541 16.26 12.98 135.69
N GLU A 542 17.36 13.45 135.11
CA GLU A 542 18.43 14.12 135.86
C GLU A 542 17.99 15.49 136.41
N ILE A 543 17.23 16.27 135.64
CA ILE A 543 16.66 17.55 136.09
C ILE A 543 15.73 17.34 137.30
N LEU A 544 14.93 16.27 137.31
CA LEU A 544 14.06 15.93 138.44
C LEU A 544 14.84 15.63 139.71
N ASN A 545 15.97 14.93 139.61
CA ASN A 545 16.85 14.65 140.74
C ASN A 545 17.49 15.92 141.30
N ILE A 546 17.98 16.82 140.43
CA ILE A 546 18.53 18.12 140.84
C ILE A 546 17.47 18.95 141.58
N LYS A 547 16.22 18.96 141.10
CA LYS A 547 15.13 19.69 141.75
C LYS A 547 14.82 19.15 143.15
N LYS A 548 14.98 17.84 143.36
CA LYS A 548 14.75 17.16 144.64
C LYS A 548 15.82 17.52 145.68
N ASP A 549 17.09 17.61 145.27
CA ASP A 549 18.20 17.98 146.16
C ASP A 549 18.19 19.45 146.59
N VAL A 550 17.71 20.35 145.73
CA VAL A 550 17.57 21.79 146.04
C VAL A 550 16.45 22.05 147.08
N SER A 551 15.44 21.19 147.15
CA SER A 551 14.25 21.38 148.00
C SER A 551 14.52 21.20 149.50
N GLY A 552 15.64 20.58 149.90
CA GLY A 552 15.89 20.16 151.28
C GLY A 552 16.79 21.05 152.14
N LYS A 553 17.34 22.18 151.66
CA LYS A 553 18.56 22.76 152.28
C LYS A 553 18.60 24.24 152.71
N VAL A 554 17.55 25.06 152.62
CA VAL A 554 17.66 26.46 153.12
C VAL A 554 16.33 27.02 153.66
N ASP A 555 16.25 27.30 154.96
CA ASP A 555 15.25 28.22 155.54
C ASP A 555 15.92 29.41 156.28
N GLY A 556 15.15 30.48 156.46
CA GLY A 556 15.62 31.79 156.95
C GLY A 556 16.03 31.84 158.43
N GLU A 557 15.82 30.77 159.21
CA GLU A 557 16.18 30.70 160.62
C GLU A 557 17.71 30.56 160.78
N PHE A 558 18.37 29.86 159.85
CA PHE A 558 19.82 29.66 159.81
C PHE A 558 20.61 30.97 159.66
N VAL A 559 20.04 31.94 158.94
CA VAL A 559 20.70 33.22 158.61
C VAL A 559 20.64 34.21 159.77
N LYS A 560 19.63 34.13 160.65
CA LYS A 560 19.40 35.15 161.69
C LYS A 560 20.24 34.95 162.96
N ASN A 561 20.62 33.72 163.29
CA ASN A 561 21.32 33.41 164.56
C ASN A 561 22.84 33.62 164.52
N GLN A 562 23.46 33.74 163.35
CA GLN A 562 24.94 33.84 163.23
C GLN A 562 25.50 35.27 163.33
N ILE A 563 24.65 36.31 163.26
CA ILE A 563 25.12 37.71 163.02
C ILE A 563 24.80 38.68 164.17
N LYS A 564 24.09 38.25 165.22
CA LYS A 564 23.52 39.16 166.22
C LYS A 564 24.52 39.68 167.28
N ASP A 565 25.58 38.95 167.61
CA ASP A 565 26.47 39.28 168.74
C ASP A 565 27.97 39.43 168.37
N LYS A 566 28.28 39.81 167.12
CA LYS A 566 29.68 39.82 166.60
C LYS A 566 30.24 41.18 166.18
N ALA A 567 29.82 42.27 166.83
CA ALA A 567 30.49 43.57 166.74
C ALA A 567 30.92 44.07 168.13
N ASP A 568 32.22 43.90 168.42
CA ASP A 568 32.92 44.35 169.64
C ASP A 568 33.09 45.88 169.66
N LYS A 569 32.75 46.51 170.80
CA LYS A 569 32.79 47.96 171.02
C LYS A 569 33.29 48.30 172.43
N SER A 570 34.58 48.02 172.68
CA SER A 570 35.52 48.90 173.41
C SER A 570 36.02 48.52 174.80
N GLY A 571 37.31 48.81 175.01
CA GLY A 571 37.85 49.57 176.14
C GLY A 571 38.20 51.00 175.71
N VAL A 572 37.22 51.92 175.74
CA VAL A 572 37.50 53.37 175.71
C VAL A 572 37.72 53.84 177.15
N PHE A 573 38.87 54.44 177.44
CA PHE A 573 39.03 55.31 178.60
C PHE A 573 38.79 56.76 178.15
N THR A 574 37.92 57.47 178.86
CA THR A 574 37.52 58.85 178.56
C THR A 574 38.62 59.84 178.94
N LYS A 575 38.60 61.01 178.29
CA LYS A 575 39.68 62.02 178.33
C LYS A 575 39.80 62.78 179.68
N GLU A 576 38.98 62.46 180.69
CA GLU A 576 38.82 63.26 181.92
C GLU A 576 39.23 62.57 183.24
N GLU A 577 39.39 61.24 183.27
CA GLU A 577 39.44 60.51 184.56
C GLU A 577 40.80 59.88 184.89
N ILE A 578 41.86 60.44 184.27
CA ILE A 578 43.21 60.48 184.85
C ILE A 578 43.20 61.52 185.97
N ASN A 579 42.57 61.23 187.11
CA ASN A 579 42.63 62.06 188.30
C ASN A 579 42.66 61.18 189.55
N ASN A 580 43.87 61.02 190.11
CA ASN A 580 44.13 60.42 191.42
C ASN A 580 43.73 58.96 191.63
N GLY A 581 44.47 58.09 190.94
CA GLY A 581 45.39 57.29 191.73
C GLY A 581 45.36 55.80 191.45
N PHE A 582 46.55 55.31 191.06
CA PHE A 582 46.94 53.91 191.07
C PHE A 582 46.12 53.02 190.10
N ILE A 583 46.66 51.99 189.48
CA ILE A 583 47.49 50.94 190.07
C ILE A 583 48.58 50.57 189.06
N GLY A 584 49.81 51.00 189.31
CA GLY A 584 50.97 50.17 189.00
C GLY A 584 51.50 49.62 190.31
N LYS A 585 52.01 48.38 190.36
CA LYS A 585 53.11 48.04 191.29
C LYS A 585 53.70 46.63 191.13
N GLN A 586 55.03 46.63 191.12
CA GLN A 586 55.91 45.57 191.61
C GLN A 586 56.40 45.95 193.02
N ILE A 587 56.21 45.17 194.12
CA ILE A 587 56.90 45.29 195.44
C ILE A 587 57.00 43.98 196.29
N TYR A 588 58.23 43.66 196.73
CA TYR A 588 58.88 42.50 197.43
C TYR A 588 58.83 42.42 198.99
N GLU A 589 59.31 41.29 199.58
CA GLU A 589 59.40 40.78 200.99
C GLU A 589 60.65 41.18 201.89
N THR A 590 60.55 41.39 203.24
CA THR A 590 61.56 41.36 204.37
C THR A 590 61.03 40.99 205.82
N ASP A 591 61.71 41.23 206.95
CA ASP A 591 61.66 40.39 208.19
C ASP A 591 61.41 41.05 209.61
N LYS A 592 61.69 40.32 210.71
CA LYS A 592 61.01 40.35 212.04
C LYS A 592 61.00 41.61 212.94
N GLN A 593 61.42 42.82 212.54
CA GLN A 593 60.98 44.10 213.17
C GLN A 593 60.18 45.03 212.24
N GLY A 594 59.83 44.59 211.03
CA GLY A 594 59.09 45.36 210.02
C GLY A 594 59.69 45.18 208.62
N ASN A 595 59.84 43.96 208.11
CA ASN A 595 58.88 42.92 207.68
C ASN A 595 58.20 43.28 206.34
N VAL A 596 58.50 42.55 205.27
CA VAL A 596 57.61 42.24 204.13
C VAL A 596 57.53 40.70 203.86
N LYS A 597 56.35 40.10 203.60
CA LYS A 597 56.14 38.62 203.66
C LYS A 597 55.45 37.96 202.44
N LYS A 598 55.11 38.72 201.39
CA LYS A 598 54.81 38.18 200.05
C LYS A 598 55.06 39.14 198.89
N PHE A 599 55.34 38.62 197.68
CA PHE A 599 55.28 39.35 196.39
C PHE A 599 54.75 38.55 195.18
N GLN A 600 53.92 39.15 194.31
CA GLN A 600 53.24 38.52 193.14
C GLN A 600 52.80 39.57 192.07
N GLU A 601 52.78 39.20 190.76
CA GLU A 601 52.43 40.06 189.57
C GLU A 601 51.70 39.26 188.44
N ILE A 602 50.75 39.85 187.66
CA ILE A 602 49.91 39.23 186.58
C ILE A 602 49.55 40.21 185.42
N ASN A 603 49.61 39.76 184.12
CA ASN A 603 48.61 39.98 183.01
C ASN A 603 48.94 39.28 181.63
N THR A 604 47.93 39.09 180.73
CA THR A 604 47.69 37.95 179.75
C THR A 604 47.65 38.24 178.21
N SER A 605 47.71 37.20 177.34
CA SER A 605 48.04 37.18 175.87
C SER A 605 46.89 36.98 174.82
N VAL A 606 47.13 37.24 173.52
CA VAL A 606 46.20 37.14 172.34
C VAL A 606 46.89 36.57 171.08
N GLU A 607 46.66 35.30 170.73
CA GLU A 607 47.23 34.64 169.51
C GLU A 607 46.28 33.66 168.78
N GLN A 608 44.93 33.77 168.91
CA GLN A 608 44.00 32.68 168.54
C GLN A 608 42.89 32.95 167.50
N THR A 609 43.02 33.91 166.57
CA THR A 609 41.83 34.31 165.75
C THR A 609 41.98 34.40 164.23
N ASN A 610 43.17 34.20 163.63
CA ASN A 610 43.34 34.35 162.17
C ASN A 610 43.29 33.06 161.33
N GLU A 611 43.61 31.87 161.87
CA GLU A 611 43.62 30.59 161.12
C GLU A 611 42.25 29.87 161.07
N ALA A 612 41.37 30.10 162.05
CA ALA A 612 40.08 29.41 162.13
C ALA A 612 39.00 29.93 161.16
N ILE A 613 39.17 31.14 160.62
CA ILE A 613 38.22 31.77 159.68
C ILE A 613 38.55 31.42 158.22
N LYS A 614 39.82 31.20 157.89
CA LYS A 614 40.24 30.82 156.52
C LYS A 614 39.91 29.36 156.17
N SER A 615 39.81 28.47 157.17
CA SER A 615 39.70 27.02 156.96
C SER A 615 38.25 26.45 156.91
N LYS A 616 37.21 27.24 157.20
CA LYS A 616 35.82 26.72 157.36
C LYS A 616 34.83 27.07 156.24
N ALA A 617 35.26 27.85 155.23
CA ALA A 617 34.43 28.23 154.07
C ALA A 617 34.87 27.59 152.74
N GLU A 618 35.95 26.79 152.69
CA GLU A 618 36.65 26.49 151.42
C GLU A 618 36.69 25.02 150.95
N LYS A 619 35.99 24.04 151.55
CA LYS A 619 36.09 22.63 151.07
C LYS A 619 34.86 22.02 150.40
N GLN A 620 33.68 21.95 151.03
CA GLN A 620 32.62 21.09 150.47
C GLN A 620 31.85 21.72 149.28
N SER A 621 31.47 22.99 149.35
CA SER A 621 30.73 23.68 148.27
C SER A 621 31.56 23.84 146.98
N VAL A 622 32.88 24.08 147.11
CA VAL A 622 33.80 24.19 145.97
C VAL A 622 34.07 22.82 145.34
N ILE A 623 34.17 21.74 146.14
CA ILE A 623 34.29 20.36 145.63
C ILE A 623 33.02 19.93 144.90
N ASP A 624 31.83 20.21 145.45
CA ASP A 624 30.56 19.84 144.80
C ASP A 624 30.31 20.65 143.52
N LEU A 625 30.70 21.94 143.47
CA LEU A 625 30.68 22.74 142.24
C LEU A 625 31.64 22.17 141.19
N GLY A 626 32.84 21.76 141.61
CA GLY A 626 33.84 21.14 140.74
C GLY A 626 33.36 19.81 140.15
N ASN A 627 32.70 18.97 140.94
CA ASN A 627 32.12 17.71 140.49
C ASN A 627 30.95 17.95 139.50
N ASN A 628 30.04 18.87 139.81
CA ASN A 628 28.95 19.24 138.91
C ASN A 628 29.46 19.85 137.60
N LEU A 629 30.48 20.72 137.65
CA LEU A 629 31.10 21.30 136.45
C LEU A 629 31.80 20.24 135.60
N THR A 630 32.37 19.21 136.23
CA THR A 630 32.99 18.07 135.53
C THR A 630 31.92 17.21 134.85
N GLN A 631 30.80 16.95 135.51
CA GLN A 631 29.68 16.19 134.93
C GLN A 631 29.03 16.97 133.78
N VAL A 632 28.79 18.28 133.94
CA VAL A 632 28.30 19.17 132.87
C VAL A 632 29.28 19.21 131.69
N SER A 633 30.59 19.28 131.94
CA SER A 633 31.59 19.22 130.87
C SER A 633 31.57 17.87 130.14
N LYS A 634 31.35 16.76 130.85
CA LYS A 634 31.19 15.44 130.22
C LYS A 634 29.94 15.40 129.33
N THR A 635 28.80 15.85 129.83
CA THR A 635 27.55 15.94 129.07
C THR A 635 27.67 16.87 127.86
N ALA A 636 28.34 18.02 128.00
CA ALA A 636 28.57 18.94 126.88
C ALA A 636 29.48 18.32 125.80
N ASN A 637 30.47 17.53 126.19
CA ASN A 637 31.34 16.81 125.24
C ASN A 637 30.60 15.66 124.54
N GLU A 638 29.74 14.93 125.24
CA GLU A 638 28.89 13.90 124.64
C GLU A 638 27.88 14.52 123.66
N ALA A 639 27.25 15.65 124.02
CA ALA A 639 26.39 16.41 123.13
C ALA A 639 27.12 16.92 121.88
N LYS A 640 28.37 17.39 122.04
CA LYS A 640 29.23 17.79 120.91
C LYS A 640 29.57 16.61 120.00
N GLN A 641 29.93 15.45 120.56
CA GLN A 641 30.15 14.23 119.77
C GLN A 641 28.90 13.80 118.99
N THR A 642 27.72 13.92 119.60
CA THR A 642 26.43 13.66 118.93
C THR A 642 26.18 14.67 117.80
N ALA A 643 26.45 15.96 118.01
CA ALA A 643 26.31 17.00 116.98
C ALA A 643 27.28 16.80 115.80
N ASP A 644 28.54 16.44 116.09
CA ASP A 644 29.53 16.11 115.07
C ASP A 644 29.14 14.84 114.30
N GLY A 645 28.60 13.83 115.01
CA GLY A 645 28.06 12.61 114.41
C GLY A 645 26.86 12.90 113.48
N ASN A 646 25.95 13.77 113.90
CA ASN A 646 24.80 14.19 113.11
C ASN A 646 25.24 14.99 111.87
N THR A 647 26.23 15.87 112.01
CA THR A 647 26.78 16.63 110.87
C THR A 647 27.35 15.69 109.79
N ARG A 648 28.12 14.67 110.19
CA ARG A 648 28.64 13.66 109.25
C ARG A 648 27.54 12.86 108.57
N ALA A 649 26.50 12.47 109.31
CA ALA A 649 25.36 11.75 108.75
C ALA A 649 24.56 12.61 107.76
N ILE A 650 24.34 13.90 108.06
CA ILE A 650 23.70 14.84 107.14
C ILE A 650 24.50 14.95 105.85
N SER A 651 25.84 15.06 105.92
CA SER A 651 26.69 15.08 104.72
C SER A 651 26.60 13.79 103.90
N GLN A 652 26.44 12.62 104.54
CA GLN A 652 26.24 11.35 103.84
C GLN A 652 24.87 11.28 103.14
N VAL A 653 23.82 11.79 103.79
CA VAL A 653 22.48 11.91 103.18
C VAL A 653 22.53 12.86 101.99
N ASP A 654 23.17 14.02 102.13
CA ASP A 654 23.31 15.02 101.07
C ASP A 654 24.04 14.44 99.84
N SER A 655 25.14 13.71 100.06
CA SER A 655 25.87 13.00 99.00
C SER A 655 24.99 11.96 98.28
N LYS A 656 24.22 11.15 99.03
CA LYS A 656 23.30 10.17 98.44
C LYS A 656 22.19 10.84 97.63
N VAL A 657 21.62 11.93 98.13
CA VAL A 657 20.59 12.73 97.42
C VAL A 657 21.15 13.28 96.10
N ASN A 658 22.36 13.84 96.12
CA ASN A 658 23.02 14.36 94.92
C ASN A 658 23.34 13.25 93.90
N GLN A 659 23.73 12.06 94.36
CA GLN A 659 23.92 10.90 93.50
C GLN A 659 22.58 10.45 92.87
N THR A 660 21.49 10.41 93.64
CA THR A 660 20.14 10.10 93.12
C THR A 660 19.69 11.13 92.07
N ALA A 661 19.93 12.43 92.30
CA ALA A 661 19.61 13.47 91.32
C ALA A 661 20.40 13.29 90.00
N THR A 662 21.67 12.88 90.11
CA THR A 662 22.53 12.60 88.95
C THR A 662 22.03 11.38 88.17
N ASP A 663 21.65 10.30 88.86
CA ASP A 663 21.17 9.08 88.21
C ASP A 663 19.78 9.27 87.58
N PHE A 664 18.92 10.07 88.20
CA PHE A 664 17.65 10.50 87.60
C PHE A 664 17.90 11.28 86.31
N THR A 665 18.83 12.24 86.32
CA THR A 665 19.20 13.05 85.15
C THR A 665 19.68 12.17 83.99
N LYS A 666 20.57 11.19 84.25
CA LYS A 666 21.05 10.26 83.22
C LYS A 666 19.91 9.44 82.59
N LYS A 667 18.96 8.96 83.39
CA LYS A 667 17.79 8.23 82.88
C LYS A 667 16.87 9.16 82.06
N THR A 668 16.69 10.42 82.47
CA THR A 668 15.93 11.42 81.70
C THR A 668 16.56 11.67 80.33
N THR A 669 17.89 11.81 80.24
CA THR A 669 18.58 11.98 78.95
C THR A 669 18.40 10.78 78.02
N ALA A 670 18.48 9.55 78.55
CA ALA A 670 18.24 8.34 77.74
C ALA A 670 16.79 8.25 77.20
N ILE A 671 15.82 8.78 77.95
CA ILE A 671 14.43 8.91 77.51
C ILE A 671 14.33 9.93 76.36
N GLU A 672 14.98 11.09 76.48
CA GLU A 672 15.00 12.11 75.43
C GLU A 672 15.59 11.58 74.12
N GLU A 673 16.71 10.86 74.17
CA GLU A 673 17.32 10.21 73.00
C GLU A 673 16.36 9.21 72.34
N THR A 674 15.66 8.40 73.14
CA THR A 674 14.68 7.42 72.65
C THR A 674 13.50 8.12 71.97
N VAL A 675 12.97 9.19 72.57
CA VAL A 675 11.87 9.99 72.03
C VAL A 675 12.26 10.66 70.71
N ASN A 676 13.48 11.20 70.63
CA ASN A 676 14.00 11.81 69.40
C ASN A 676 14.15 10.78 68.26
N GLY A 677 14.60 9.57 68.58
CA GLY A 677 14.67 8.47 67.61
C GLY A 677 13.29 8.06 67.07
N VAL A 678 12.26 8.02 67.93
CA VAL A 678 10.88 7.74 67.52
C VAL A 678 10.31 8.87 66.66
N SER A 679 10.52 10.13 67.04
CA SER A 679 10.08 11.31 66.27
C SER A 679 10.66 11.31 64.84
N THR A 680 11.94 10.93 64.70
CA THR A 680 12.60 10.80 63.39
C THR A 680 11.94 9.72 62.53
N LYS A 681 11.66 8.53 63.10
CA LYS A 681 10.99 7.45 62.37
C LYS A 681 9.57 7.83 61.93
N VAL A 682 8.81 8.51 62.78
CA VAL A 682 7.46 9.01 62.46
C VAL A 682 7.51 10.01 61.30
N THR A 683 8.49 10.92 61.31
CA THR A 683 8.68 11.91 60.24
C THR A 683 8.98 11.24 58.90
N ASN A 684 9.82 10.19 58.89
CA ASN A 684 10.11 9.43 57.68
C ASN A 684 8.85 8.72 57.13
N ILE A 685 8.03 8.13 58.00
CA ILE A 685 6.75 7.51 57.61
C ILE A 685 5.81 8.56 56.98
N GLN A 686 5.69 9.74 57.58
CA GLN A 686 4.87 10.84 57.04
C GLN A 686 5.38 11.32 55.66
N THR A 687 6.69 11.36 55.48
CA THR A 687 7.31 11.76 54.21
C THR A 687 7.02 10.74 53.09
N GLU A 688 7.17 9.45 53.37
CA GLU A 688 6.84 8.39 52.40
C GLU A 688 5.34 8.32 52.10
N GLN A 689 4.48 8.61 53.09
CA GLN A 689 3.03 8.75 52.87
C GLN A 689 2.70 9.89 51.89
N GLY A 690 3.40 11.02 51.99
CA GLY A 690 3.26 12.14 51.04
C GLY A 690 3.63 11.76 49.61
N LYS A 691 4.79 11.09 49.41
CA LYS A 691 5.23 10.60 48.09
C LYS A 691 4.26 9.58 47.49
N LEU A 692 3.69 8.71 48.32
CA LEU A 692 2.68 7.74 47.87
C LEU A 692 1.41 8.45 47.41
N SER A 693 0.95 9.45 48.15
CA SER A 693 -0.23 10.23 47.78
C SER A 693 -0.06 10.90 46.40
N GLU A 694 1.11 11.48 46.12
CA GLU A 694 1.40 12.04 44.79
C GLU A 694 1.37 10.99 43.67
N ARG A 695 1.95 9.81 43.90
CA ARG A 695 1.98 8.72 42.90
C ARG A 695 0.57 8.21 42.59
N VAL A 696 -0.29 8.09 43.59
CA VAL A 696 -1.69 7.69 43.42
C VAL A 696 -2.44 8.74 42.60
N THR A 697 -2.30 10.02 42.93
CA THR A 697 -2.95 11.11 42.17
C THR A 697 -2.50 11.16 40.71
N LYS A 698 -1.20 10.98 40.42
CA LYS A 698 -0.69 10.90 39.03
C LYS A 698 -1.26 9.70 38.26
N SER A 699 -1.41 8.55 38.93
CA SER A 699 -2.02 7.36 38.33
C SER A 699 -3.50 7.57 38.01
N GLU A 700 -4.26 8.18 38.92
CA GLU A 700 -5.67 8.54 38.73
C GLU A 700 -5.86 9.54 37.57
N GLN A 701 -4.99 10.56 37.48
CA GLN A 701 -5.00 11.51 36.36
C GLN A 701 -4.72 10.83 35.01
N THR A 702 -3.80 9.86 34.98
CA THR A 702 -3.46 9.10 33.78
C THR A 702 -4.63 8.22 33.33
N ALA A 703 -5.31 7.56 34.28
CA ALA A 703 -6.50 6.75 33.99
C ALA A 703 -7.66 7.58 33.41
N GLU A 704 -7.91 8.79 33.95
CA GLU A 704 -8.95 9.67 33.40
C GLU A 704 -8.57 10.21 32.01
N GLY A 705 -7.28 10.43 31.74
CA GLY A 705 -6.76 10.75 30.40
C GLY A 705 -7.04 9.64 29.39
N PHE A 706 -6.78 8.38 29.75
CA PHE A 706 -7.10 7.23 28.88
C PHE A 706 -8.60 7.10 28.61
N LYS A 707 -9.45 7.33 29.61
CA LYS A 707 -10.90 7.30 29.45
C LYS A 707 -11.40 8.33 28.43
N LYS A 708 -10.94 9.59 28.51
CA LYS A 708 -11.32 10.63 27.54
C LYS A 708 -10.87 10.31 26.12
N SER A 709 -9.69 9.72 25.96
CA SER A 709 -9.18 9.28 24.66
C SER A 709 -10.05 8.16 24.07
N ILE A 710 -10.48 7.20 24.89
CA ILE A 710 -11.38 6.11 24.47
C ILE A 710 -12.76 6.65 24.05
N GLU A 711 -13.35 7.57 24.83
CA GLU A 711 -14.64 8.19 24.49
C GLU A 711 -14.57 8.97 23.15
N SER A 712 -13.45 9.66 22.91
CA SER A 712 -13.21 10.39 21.65
C SER A 712 -13.08 9.44 20.45
N LEU A 713 -12.36 8.32 20.60
CA LEU A 713 -12.20 7.30 19.57
C LEU A 713 -13.54 6.64 19.21
N ASN A 714 -14.39 6.34 20.18
CA ASN A 714 -15.71 5.76 19.94
C ASN A 714 -16.62 6.72 19.14
N THR A 715 -16.57 8.02 19.45
CA THR A 715 -17.35 9.04 18.74
C THR A 715 -16.88 9.21 17.29
N ALA A 716 -15.55 9.23 17.08
CA ALA A 716 -14.96 9.27 15.74
C ALA A 716 -15.36 8.04 14.92
N ASN A 717 -15.38 6.86 15.54
CA ASN A 717 -15.75 5.63 14.87
C ASN A 717 -17.20 5.61 14.38
N GLY A 718 -18.15 6.03 15.22
CA GLY A 718 -19.56 6.16 14.81
C GLY A 718 -19.77 7.13 13.65
N THR A 719 -18.99 8.22 13.62
CA THR A 719 -19.02 9.20 12.52
C THR A 719 -18.48 8.59 11.22
N THR A 720 -17.36 7.87 11.29
CA THR A 720 -16.77 7.20 10.13
C THR A 720 -17.70 6.14 9.55
N SER A 721 -18.34 5.33 10.39
CA SER A 721 -19.29 4.31 9.95
C SER A 721 -20.50 4.91 9.22
N ASN A 722 -21.07 6.01 9.72
CA ASN A 722 -22.16 6.70 9.04
C ASN A 722 -21.75 7.30 7.68
N ARG A 723 -20.53 7.85 7.58
CA ARG A 723 -20.00 8.36 6.31
C ARG A 723 -19.79 7.23 5.30
N LEU A 724 -19.38 6.05 5.77
CA LEU A 724 -19.16 4.89 4.92
C LEU A 724 -20.46 4.36 4.32
N ASN A 725 -21.53 4.25 5.11
CA ASN A 725 -22.85 3.84 4.61
C ASN A 725 -23.37 4.82 3.53
N LYS A 726 -23.08 6.12 3.69
CA LYS A 726 -23.42 7.14 2.70
C LYS A 726 -22.67 6.96 1.38
N VAL A 727 -21.40 6.57 1.46
CA VAL A 727 -20.57 6.27 0.29
C VAL A 727 -21.08 5.03 -0.42
N GLU A 728 -21.45 3.99 0.33
CA GLU A 728 -22.04 2.77 -0.23
C GLU A 728 -23.35 3.04 -0.98
N GLU A 729 -24.27 3.81 -0.39
CA GLU A 729 -25.51 4.27 -1.07
C GLU A 729 -25.21 5.06 -2.36
N THR A 730 -24.19 5.92 -2.32
CA THR A 730 -23.80 6.74 -3.48
C THR A 730 -23.20 5.88 -4.59
N VAL A 731 -22.35 4.92 -4.23
CA VAL A 731 -21.73 3.98 -5.16
C VAL A 731 -22.79 3.12 -5.85
N ASP A 732 -23.81 2.65 -5.12
CA ASP A 732 -24.88 1.86 -5.73
C ASP A 732 -25.78 2.70 -6.65
N GLY A 733 -26.07 3.96 -6.31
CA GLY A 733 -26.74 4.88 -7.22
C GLY A 733 -25.96 5.14 -8.51
N THR A 734 -24.64 5.29 -8.41
CA THR A 734 -23.75 5.45 -9.57
C THR A 734 -23.70 4.18 -10.43
N LYS A 735 -23.67 2.97 -9.83
CA LYS A 735 -23.75 1.71 -10.59
C LYS A 735 -25.03 1.61 -11.41
N GLN A 736 -26.17 1.98 -10.83
CA GLN A 736 -27.44 1.97 -11.55
C GLN A 736 -27.39 2.92 -12.74
N THR A 737 -26.88 4.14 -12.54
CA THR A 737 -26.73 5.14 -13.61
C THR A 737 -25.79 4.66 -14.72
N ILE A 738 -24.66 4.03 -14.38
CA ILE A 738 -23.73 3.45 -15.38
C ILE A 738 -24.41 2.32 -16.16
N SER A 739 -25.18 1.47 -15.49
CA SER A 739 -25.92 0.38 -16.12
C SER A 739 -26.97 0.92 -17.12
N ASP A 740 -27.67 1.99 -16.75
CA ASP A 740 -28.64 2.66 -17.60
C ASP A 740 -27.95 3.30 -18.82
N ILE A 741 -26.82 3.97 -18.62
CA ILE A 741 -25.99 4.53 -19.72
C ILE A 741 -25.49 3.42 -20.66
N GLN A 742 -25.04 2.27 -20.12
CA GLN A 742 -24.60 1.14 -20.94
C GLN A 742 -25.74 0.55 -21.77
N SER A 743 -26.94 0.47 -21.20
CA SER A 743 -28.15 0.01 -21.90
C SER A 743 -28.55 0.97 -23.02
N GLU A 744 -28.48 2.27 -22.76
CA GLU A 744 -28.80 3.32 -23.74
C GLU A 744 -27.75 3.39 -24.84
N ALA A 745 -26.46 3.26 -24.52
CA ALA A 745 -25.37 3.16 -25.49
C ALA A 745 -25.47 1.89 -26.36
N ALA A 746 -25.86 0.75 -25.79
CA ALA A 746 -26.12 -0.47 -26.55
C ALA A 746 -27.29 -0.29 -27.52
N SER A 747 -28.33 0.42 -27.09
CA SER A 747 -29.49 0.77 -27.91
C SER A 747 -29.10 1.70 -29.07
N LEU A 748 -28.30 2.73 -28.80
CA LEU A 748 -27.76 3.63 -29.83
C LEU A 748 -26.84 2.91 -30.81
N LYS A 749 -26.00 1.98 -30.34
CA LYS A 749 -25.16 1.14 -31.20
C LYS A 749 -26.00 0.25 -32.10
N LYS A 750 -27.09 -0.30 -31.59
CA LYS A 750 -28.06 -1.08 -32.38
C LYS A 750 -28.69 -0.20 -33.47
N THR A 751 -29.23 0.96 -33.10
CA THR A 751 -29.80 1.91 -34.06
C THR A 751 -28.77 2.37 -35.10
N THR A 752 -27.52 2.58 -34.70
CA THR A 752 -26.42 2.94 -35.62
C THR A 752 -26.13 1.82 -36.62
N ASN A 753 -26.13 0.56 -36.17
CA ASN A 753 -25.96 -0.59 -37.05
C ASN A 753 -27.16 -0.78 -37.99
N GLU A 754 -28.38 -0.51 -37.53
CA GLU A 754 -29.60 -0.53 -38.35
C GLU A 754 -29.55 0.57 -39.43
N ILE A 755 -29.10 1.77 -39.08
CA ILE A 755 -28.86 2.86 -40.04
C ILE A 755 -27.79 2.46 -41.05
N LYS A 756 -26.68 1.85 -40.59
CA LYS A 756 -25.62 1.38 -41.47
C LYS A 756 -26.12 0.31 -42.45
N GLN A 757 -26.87 -0.68 -41.97
CA GLN A 757 -27.51 -1.67 -42.83
C GLN A 757 -28.49 -1.04 -43.82
N THR A 758 -29.28 -0.06 -43.37
CA THR A 758 -30.21 0.65 -44.25
C THR A 758 -29.48 1.46 -45.32
N ALA A 759 -28.36 2.10 -44.95
CA ALA A 759 -27.51 2.86 -45.88
C ALA A 759 -26.80 1.93 -46.88
N ASP A 760 -26.28 0.79 -46.43
CA ASP A 760 -25.68 -0.22 -47.29
C ASP A 760 -26.71 -0.86 -48.22
N GLY A 761 -27.91 -1.16 -47.72
CA GLY A 761 -29.04 -1.63 -48.53
C GLY A 761 -29.45 -0.60 -49.57
N THR A 762 -29.57 0.67 -49.18
CA THR A 762 -29.87 1.78 -50.10
C THR A 762 -28.77 1.92 -51.15
N LYS A 763 -27.50 1.80 -50.77
CA LYS A 763 -26.35 1.83 -51.69
C LYS A 763 -26.39 0.67 -52.68
N GLN A 764 -26.73 -0.54 -52.23
CA GLN A 764 -26.92 -1.70 -53.11
C GLN A 764 -28.09 -1.50 -54.06
N THR A 765 -29.25 -1.04 -53.57
CA THR A 765 -30.40 -0.69 -54.41
C THR A 765 -30.05 0.39 -55.43
N LEU A 766 -29.30 1.43 -55.03
CA LEU A 766 -28.85 2.50 -55.91
C LEU A 766 -27.85 1.99 -56.95
N THR A 767 -26.98 1.04 -56.58
CA THR A 767 -26.02 0.40 -57.50
C THR A 767 -26.74 -0.52 -58.48
N GLN A 768 -27.74 -1.28 -58.02
CA GLN A 768 -28.61 -2.11 -58.86
C GLN A 768 -29.43 -1.24 -59.80
N LEU A 769 -30.10 -0.19 -59.31
CA LEU A 769 -30.82 0.79 -60.13
C LEU A 769 -29.88 1.46 -61.12
N LYS A 770 -28.68 1.85 -60.71
CA LYS A 770 -27.68 2.44 -61.60
C LYS A 770 -27.27 1.45 -62.69
N THR A 771 -27.04 0.19 -62.36
CA THR A 771 -26.70 -0.87 -63.33
C THR A 771 -27.89 -1.15 -64.25
N GLN A 772 -29.12 -1.12 -63.73
CA GLN A 772 -30.35 -1.29 -64.49
C GLN A 772 -30.57 -0.10 -65.42
N VAL A 773 -30.35 1.13 -64.97
CA VAL A 773 -30.40 2.37 -65.77
C VAL A 773 -29.28 2.40 -66.81
N ASP A 774 -28.05 2.03 -66.45
CA ASP A 774 -26.89 1.99 -67.35
C ASP A 774 -27.06 0.90 -68.43
N ASN A 775 -27.77 -0.20 -68.13
CA ASN A 775 -28.12 -1.26 -69.09
C ASN A 775 -29.46 -1.03 -69.81
N THR A 776 -30.34 -0.15 -69.30
CA THR A 776 -31.60 0.23 -69.95
C THR A 776 -31.32 1.38 -70.91
N LYS A 777 -31.19 1.06 -72.19
CA LYS A 777 -31.12 2.07 -73.24
C LYS A 777 -32.56 2.47 -73.60
N VAL A 778 -33.13 3.43 -72.88
CA VAL A 778 -34.45 3.98 -73.21
C VAL A 778 -34.30 4.97 -74.36
N GLY A 779 -34.67 4.56 -75.57
CA GLY A 779 -34.85 5.49 -76.68
C GLY A 779 -36.18 6.19 -76.59
N GLY A 780 -36.38 7.14 -75.66
CA GLY A 780 -37.70 7.79 -75.50
C GLY A 780 -38.17 8.61 -76.71
N ARG A 781 -37.25 8.96 -77.62
CA ARG A 781 -37.55 9.65 -78.87
C ARG A 781 -38.07 8.64 -79.89
N ASN A 782 -39.33 8.79 -80.32
CA ASN A 782 -39.79 8.19 -81.56
C ASN A 782 -38.96 8.79 -82.72
N LEU A 783 -38.17 7.94 -83.39
CA LEU A 783 -37.36 8.31 -84.55
C LEU A 783 -38.17 8.32 -85.86
N LEU A 784 -39.42 7.83 -85.81
CA LEU A 784 -40.31 7.75 -86.95
C LEU A 784 -41.35 8.88 -86.91
N VAL A 785 -41.22 9.83 -87.83
CA VAL A 785 -42.17 10.93 -88.06
C VAL A 785 -43.46 10.39 -88.71
N LYS A 786 -44.64 10.97 -88.39
CA LYS A 786 -45.96 10.46 -88.84
C LYS A 786 -46.27 9.00 -88.45
N GLY A 787 -45.75 8.58 -87.30
CA GLY A 787 -45.98 7.23 -86.77
C GLY A 787 -47.43 6.94 -86.37
N ASP A 788 -48.28 7.95 -86.22
CA ASP A 788 -49.69 7.88 -85.82
C ASP A 788 -50.63 7.40 -86.94
N LEU A 789 -50.18 7.51 -88.19
CA LEU A 789 -50.98 7.20 -89.37
C LEU A 789 -51.48 5.75 -89.38
N GLU A 790 -52.80 5.57 -89.34
CA GLU A 790 -53.42 4.24 -89.49
C GLU A 790 -53.32 3.75 -90.94
N LYS A 791 -52.71 2.58 -91.14
CA LYS A 791 -52.55 1.93 -92.43
C LYS A 791 -53.21 0.55 -92.42
N THR A 792 -54.01 0.30 -93.44
CA THR A 792 -54.66 -0.98 -93.71
C THR A 792 -54.57 -1.30 -95.19
N ASN A 793 -54.75 -2.57 -95.56
CA ASN A 793 -54.77 -3.02 -96.95
C ASN A 793 -55.78 -4.16 -97.11
N SER A 794 -56.40 -4.26 -98.29
CA SER A 794 -57.31 -5.36 -98.66
C SER A 794 -56.58 -6.64 -99.05
N ARG A 795 -55.26 -6.70 -98.81
CA ARG A 795 -54.39 -7.87 -98.91
C ARG A 795 -53.84 -8.16 -97.53
N GLU A 796 -53.45 -9.38 -97.21
CA GLU A 796 -52.81 -9.76 -95.95
C GLU A 796 -51.37 -9.20 -95.80
N TYR A 797 -51.11 -8.01 -96.35
CA TYR A 797 -49.82 -7.34 -96.38
C TYR A 797 -49.98 -5.81 -96.26
N VAL A 798 -49.27 -5.20 -95.31
CA VAL A 798 -49.21 -3.75 -95.11
C VAL A 798 -47.77 -3.26 -95.16
N LYS A 799 -47.50 -2.31 -96.05
CA LYS A 799 -46.23 -1.57 -96.13
C LYS A 799 -46.37 -0.27 -95.35
N TYR A 800 -45.56 -0.08 -94.30
CA TYR A 800 -45.74 1.02 -93.37
C TYR A 800 -44.83 2.23 -93.64
N ALA A 801 -43.53 2.14 -93.35
CA ALA A 801 -42.60 3.26 -93.52
C ALA A 801 -41.19 2.77 -93.89
N ASP A 802 -40.44 3.59 -94.63
CA ASP A 802 -39.04 3.32 -94.93
C ASP A 802 -38.17 3.65 -93.71
N LEU A 803 -37.45 2.63 -93.21
CA LEU A 803 -36.56 2.76 -92.06
C LEU A 803 -35.09 2.91 -92.45
N ALA A 804 -34.74 2.83 -93.75
CA ALA A 804 -33.36 3.00 -94.20
C ALA A 804 -32.74 4.35 -93.76
N PRO A 805 -33.42 5.52 -93.86
CA PRO A 805 -32.85 6.79 -93.40
C PRO A 805 -32.55 6.83 -91.90
N ILE A 806 -33.39 6.20 -91.08
CA ILE A 806 -33.21 6.12 -89.63
C ILE A 806 -31.98 5.25 -89.32
N ILE A 807 -31.85 4.11 -90.01
CA ILE A 807 -30.75 3.15 -89.80
C ILE A 807 -29.42 3.71 -90.34
N ASP A 808 -29.42 4.41 -91.48
CA ASP A 808 -28.24 5.09 -92.04
C ASP A 808 -27.70 6.15 -91.07
N LEU A 809 -28.61 6.93 -90.45
CA LEU A 809 -28.24 8.01 -89.54
C LEU A 809 -27.77 7.50 -88.17
N HIS A 810 -28.27 6.36 -87.73
CA HIS A 810 -28.08 5.89 -86.35
C HIS A 810 -27.30 4.57 -86.23
N GLY A 811 -26.98 3.93 -87.35
CA GLY A 811 -26.15 2.74 -87.45
C GLY A 811 -26.90 1.42 -87.25
N LEU A 812 -26.16 0.32 -87.39
CA LEU A 812 -26.61 -1.06 -87.15
C LEU A 812 -26.62 -1.38 -85.65
N ILE A 813 -27.39 -0.58 -84.91
CA ILE A 813 -27.58 -0.74 -83.46
C ILE A 813 -28.91 -1.46 -83.17
N GLU A 814 -29.16 -1.73 -81.91
CA GLU A 814 -30.42 -2.31 -81.45
C GLU A 814 -31.54 -1.25 -81.45
N TYR A 815 -32.70 -1.61 -82.01
CA TYR A 815 -33.90 -0.80 -82.07
C TYR A 815 -35.09 -1.56 -81.50
N THR A 816 -35.98 -0.83 -80.81
CA THR A 816 -37.32 -1.30 -80.47
C THR A 816 -38.34 -0.64 -81.39
N ILE A 817 -39.21 -1.45 -82.00
CA ILE A 817 -40.27 -1.00 -82.89
C ILE A 817 -41.59 -1.43 -82.26
N SER A 818 -42.38 -0.47 -81.77
CA SER A 818 -43.68 -0.71 -81.14
C SER A 818 -44.82 -0.15 -81.98
N PHE A 819 -45.97 -0.81 -81.99
CA PHE A 819 -47.09 -0.51 -82.89
C PHE A 819 -48.41 -1.08 -82.36
N ASP A 820 -49.52 -0.43 -82.72
CA ASP A 820 -50.86 -0.92 -82.44
C ASP A 820 -51.34 -1.70 -83.65
N ILE A 821 -51.65 -2.99 -83.45
CA ILE A 821 -52.05 -3.88 -84.54
C ILE A 821 -53.38 -4.56 -84.22
N LYS A 822 -54.24 -4.68 -85.23
CA LYS A 822 -55.37 -5.61 -85.25
C LYS A 822 -55.41 -6.34 -86.58
N VAL A 823 -56.01 -7.52 -86.58
CA VAL A 823 -56.20 -8.35 -87.78
C VAL A 823 -57.64 -8.84 -87.89
N ALA A 824 -58.17 -9.02 -89.10
CA ALA A 824 -59.54 -9.55 -89.26
C ALA A 824 -59.70 -11.00 -88.74
N VAL A 825 -58.63 -11.81 -88.80
CA VAL A 825 -58.57 -13.17 -88.26
C VAL A 825 -57.33 -13.30 -87.39
N ALA A 826 -57.51 -13.62 -86.10
CA ALA A 826 -56.40 -13.72 -85.15
C ALA A 826 -55.30 -14.71 -85.64
N GLY A 827 -54.05 -14.41 -85.30
CA GLY A 827 -52.91 -15.26 -85.61
C GLY A 827 -51.60 -14.49 -85.78
N GLU A 828 -50.59 -15.20 -86.25
CA GLU A 828 -49.24 -14.67 -86.38
C GLU A 828 -49.11 -13.70 -87.58
N VAL A 829 -48.43 -12.59 -87.35
CA VAL A 829 -48.05 -11.58 -88.34
C VAL A 829 -46.54 -11.44 -88.31
N GLN A 830 -45.91 -11.57 -89.48
CA GLN A 830 -44.49 -11.35 -89.65
C GLN A 830 -44.22 -9.85 -89.84
N VAL A 831 -43.30 -9.31 -89.06
CA VAL A 831 -42.81 -7.94 -89.11
C VAL A 831 -41.37 -7.97 -89.63
N TYR A 832 -41.14 -7.38 -90.79
CA TYR A 832 -39.88 -7.50 -91.51
C TYR A 832 -39.64 -6.30 -92.43
N MET A 833 -38.45 -6.26 -93.04
CA MET A 833 -38.08 -5.24 -94.01
C MET A 833 -38.29 -5.73 -95.44
N GLN A 834 -38.89 -4.90 -96.29
CA GLN A 834 -39.10 -5.23 -97.70
C GLN A 834 -38.90 -4.02 -98.63
N ASN A 835 -38.43 -4.28 -99.84
CA ASN A 835 -38.45 -3.34 -100.97
C ASN A 835 -38.55 -4.11 -102.32
N GLY A 836 -39.65 -4.83 -102.54
CA GLY A 836 -39.80 -5.71 -103.71
C GLY A 836 -39.01 -7.01 -103.55
N ASN A 837 -37.96 -7.21 -104.36
CA ASN A 837 -37.11 -8.43 -104.38
C ASN A 837 -35.92 -8.40 -103.39
N GLY A 838 -35.91 -7.48 -102.41
CA GLY A 838 -34.89 -7.38 -101.37
C GLY A 838 -35.10 -6.14 -100.50
N ALA A 839 -34.18 -5.82 -99.59
CA ALA A 839 -34.14 -4.55 -98.86
C ALA A 839 -32.68 -4.14 -98.57
N LYS A 840 -32.43 -2.85 -98.30
CA LYS A 840 -31.07 -2.41 -97.89
C LYS A 840 -30.64 -3.05 -96.57
N TYR A 841 -31.53 -3.04 -95.58
CA TYR A 841 -31.37 -3.66 -94.28
C TYR A 841 -32.43 -4.72 -94.05
N LYS A 842 -32.09 -5.78 -93.32
CA LYS A 842 -33.01 -6.86 -92.97
C LYS A 842 -33.14 -7.08 -91.47
N PHE A 843 -34.36 -7.42 -91.08
CA PHE A 843 -34.69 -8.20 -89.90
C PHE A 843 -36.02 -8.91 -90.19
N SER A 844 -36.34 -9.92 -89.40
CA SER A 844 -37.66 -10.54 -89.40
C SER A 844 -38.00 -11.05 -88.00
N LYS A 845 -39.21 -10.73 -87.54
CA LYS A 845 -39.77 -11.17 -86.25
C LYS A 845 -41.25 -11.43 -86.42
N ASN A 846 -41.77 -12.38 -85.67
CA ASN A 846 -43.19 -12.67 -85.66
C ASN A 846 -43.85 -12.09 -84.40
N VAL A 847 -45.07 -11.59 -84.56
CA VAL A 847 -45.93 -11.16 -83.45
C VAL A 847 -47.32 -11.76 -83.62
N ASN A 848 -47.92 -12.19 -82.52
CA ASN A 848 -49.33 -12.59 -82.53
C ASN A 848 -50.23 -11.35 -82.51
N ALA A 849 -51.25 -11.31 -83.36
CA ALA A 849 -52.24 -10.23 -83.41
C ALA A 849 -53.66 -10.78 -83.22
N THR A 850 -54.53 -9.98 -82.62
CA THR A 850 -55.93 -10.32 -82.34
C THR A 850 -56.88 -9.46 -83.19
N THR A 851 -58.19 -9.66 -83.03
CA THR A 851 -59.22 -8.90 -83.76
C THR A 851 -59.46 -7.50 -83.23
N GLN A 852 -58.88 -7.16 -82.08
CA GLN A 852 -58.90 -5.84 -81.48
C GLN A 852 -57.50 -5.21 -81.55
N TYR A 853 -57.43 -3.88 -81.41
CA TYR A 853 -56.13 -3.20 -81.35
C TYR A 853 -55.39 -3.63 -80.08
N GLU A 854 -54.18 -4.14 -80.27
CA GLU A 854 -53.25 -4.41 -79.19
C GLU A 854 -51.90 -3.76 -79.48
N ARG A 855 -51.28 -3.18 -78.44
CA ARG A 855 -49.92 -2.69 -78.50
C ARG A 855 -48.96 -3.88 -78.53
N ARG A 856 -48.17 -4.00 -79.59
CA ARG A 856 -47.11 -4.99 -79.73
C ARG A 856 -45.78 -4.29 -79.97
N PHE A 857 -44.68 -4.99 -79.71
CA PHE A 857 -43.34 -4.49 -80.02
C PHE A 857 -42.39 -5.62 -80.40
N ILE A 858 -41.34 -5.26 -81.11
CA ILE A 858 -40.20 -6.12 -81.41
C ILE A 858 -38.91 -5.39 -81.08
N THR A 859 -37.89 -6.13 -80.65
CA THR A 859 -36.52 -5.62 -80.52
C THR A 859 -35.65 -6.33 -81.57
N VAL A 860 -34.95 -5.53 -82.36
CA VAL A 860 -34.19 -5.99 -83.53
C VAL A 860 -32.89 -5.23 -83.67
N THR A 861 -31.84 -5.92 -84.13
CA THR A 861 -30.61 -5.31 -84.62
C THR A 861 -30.58 -5.56 -86.12
N PRO A 862 -30.93 -4.56 -86.96
CA PRO A 862 -30.92 -4.71 -88.41
C PRO A 862 -29.52 -5.12 -88.90
N THR A 863 -29.47 -5.96 -89.93
CA THR A 863 -28.21 -6.30 -90.61
C THR A 863 -28.24 -5.77 -92.04
N LEU A 864 -27.09 -5.39 -92.58
CA LEU A 864 -26.97 -5.01 -93.99
C LEU A 864 -27.25 -6.23 -94.87
N ASP A 865 -28.19 -6.12 -95.81
CA ASP A 865 -28.59 -7.23 -96.69
C ASP A 865 -28.13 -6.98 -98.13
N ASN A 866 -28.58 -5.89 -98.76
CA ASN A 866 -28.17 -5.53 -100.11
C ASN A 866 -27.81 -4.04 -100.22
N LYS A 867 -26.51 -3.78 -100.30
CA LYS A 867 -25.94 -2.41 -100.37
C LYS A 867 -26.33 -1.61 -101.62
N THR A 868 -26.87 -2.24 -102.68
CA THR A 868 -27.27 -1.52 -103.91
C THR A 868 -28.71 -0.99 -103.84
N LEU A 869 -29.50 -1.44 -102.86
CA LEU A 869 -30.84 -0.93 -102.61
C LEU A 869 -30.77 0.27 -101.65
N THR A 870 -31.69 1.22 -101.81
CA THR A 870 -31.71 2.47 -101.02
C THR A 870 -32.75 2.46 -99.90
N GLU A 871 -33.77 1.60 -99.97
CA GLU A 871 -34.91 1.60 -99.06
C GLU A 871 -35.03 0.27 -98.28
N SER A 872 -35.65 0.34 -97.10
CA SER A 872 -35.99 -0.80 -96.24
C SER A 872 -37.32 -0.54 -95.55
N TRP A 873 -38.42 -0.96 -96.18
CA TRP A 873 -39.73 -0.66 -95.66
C TRP A 873 -40.17 -1.65 -94.59
N LEU A 874 -40.49 -1.11 -93.41
CA LEU A 874 -41.18 -1.83 -92.36
C LEU A 874 -42.51 -2.34 -92.91
N SER A 875 -42.67 -3.65 -92.89
CA SER A 875 -43.79 -4.35 -93.49
C SER A 875 -44.37 -5.39 -92.54
N PHE A 876 -45.68 -5.57 -92.64
CA PHE A 876 -46.46 -6.51 -91.84
C PHE A 876 -47.15 -7.48 -92.78
N TYR A 877 -46.88 -8.77 -92.63
CA TYR A 877 -47.40 -9.83 -93.50
C TYR A 877 -48.16 -10.88 -92.68
N GLY A 878 -49.42 -11.11 -93.05
CA GLY A 878 -50.23 -12.22 -92.62
C GLY A 878 -50.21 -13.30 -93.69
N THR A 879 -50.33 -14.56 -93.30
CA THR A 879 -50.39 -15.69 -94.23
C THR A 879 -51.40 -15.40 -95.36
N TYR A 880 -51.00 -15.46 -96.64
CA TYR A 880 -51.93 -15.27 -97.76
C TYR A 880 -53.10 -16.25 -97.72
N ASP A 881 -54.25 -15.84 -98.25
CA ASP A 881 -55.51 -16.59 -98.30
C ASP A 881 -56.08 -16.99 -96.92
N SER A 882 -55.53 -16.42 -95.84
CA SER A 882 -56.03 -16.65 -94.48
C SER A 882 -57.14 -15.68 -94.08
N GLY A 883 -57.39 -14.63 -94.87
CA GLY A 883 -58.31 -13.55 -94.52
C GLY A 883 -57.78 -12.64 -93.40
N ARG A 884 -56.49 -12.76 -93.04
CA ARG A 884 -55.82 -11.99 -91.98
C ARG A 884 -55.42 -10.59 -92.47
N PHE A 885 -56.42 -9.77 -92.81
CA PHE A 885 -56.20 -8.38 -93.20
C PHE A 885 -55.67 -7.56 -92.02
N ILE A 886 -54.51 -6.94 -92.19
CA ILE A 886 -53.77 -6.24 -91.13
C ILE A 886 -54.12 -4.76 -91.12
N THR A 887 -54.31 -4.19 -89.94
CA THR A 887 -54.35 -2.75 -89.74
C THR A 887 -53.36 -2.37 -88.64
N VAL A 888 -52.50 -1.40 -88.93
CA VAL A 888 -51.44 -0.94 -88.02
C VAL A 888 -51.48 0.58 -87.89
N LYS A 889 -51.29 1.09 -86.67
CA LYS A 889 -51.08 2.53 -86.38
C LYS A 889 -50.13 2.72 -85.21
N ASN A 890 -49.84 3.97 -84.87
CA ASN A 890 -49.03 4.33 -83.71
C ASN A 890 -47.66 3.62 -83.70
N VAL A 891 -47.03 3.51 -84.87
CA VAL A 891 -45.69 2.92 -85.00
C VAL A 891 -44.66 3.88 -84.43
N LYS A 892 -43.85 3.36 -83.51
CA LYS A 892 -42.78 4.07 -82.83
C LYS A 892 -41.48 3.30 -82.98
N VAL A 893 -40.43 3.97 -83.44
CA VAL A 893 -39.08 3.40 -83.63
C VAL A 893 -38.13 4.07 -82.65
N GLU A 894 -37.51 3.28 -81.79
CA GLU A 894 -36.73 3.75 -80.65
C GLU A 894 -35.36 3.06 -80.66
N LYS A 895 -34.30 3.77 -80.25
CA LYS A 895 -33.00 3.11 -79.99
C LYS A 895 -33.08 2.33 -78.69
N GLY A 896 -32.44 1.16 -78.63
CA GLY A 896 -32.40 0.33 -77.44
C GLY A 896 -33.45 -0.78 -77.45
N ASN A 897 -33.77 -1.30 -76.27
CA ASN A 897 -34.41 -2.61 -76.11
C ASN A 897 -35.73 -2.63 -75.33
N VAL A 898 -36.21 -1.48 -74.85
CA VAL A 898 -37.47 -1.35 -74.08
C VAL A 898 -38.42 -0.42 -74.84
N PRO A 899 -39.67 -0.85 -75.12
CA PRO A 899 -40.68 0.02 -75.73
C PRO A 899 -41.18 1.05 -74.71
N THR A 900 -41.45 2.27 -75.15
CA THR A 900 -42.20 3.23 -74.35
C THR A 900 -43.59 3.50 -74.96
N ASP A 901 -44.49 4.13 -74.19
CA ASP A 901 -45.81 4.50 -74.68
C ASP A 901 -45.71 5.30 -75.98
N TYR A 902 -46.71 5.12 -76.85
CA TYR A 902 -46.71 5.83 -78.12
C TYR A 902 -46.65 7.35 -77.89
N SER A 903 -45.64 7.98 -78.47
CA SER A 903 -45.54 9.42 -78.62
C SER A 903 -45.18 9.71 -80.08
N PRO A 904 -45.67 10.81 -80.67
CA PRO A 904 -45.13 11.34 -81.91
C PRO A 904 -43.63 11.62 -81.83
N ALA A 905 -42.99 11.83 -82.98
CA ALA A 905 -41.57 12.19 -83.01
C ALA A 905 -41.37 13.51 -82.23
N PRO A 906 -40.31 13.69 -81.43
CA PRO A 906 -40.08 14.94 -80.70
C PRO A 906 -39.91 16.16 -81.62
N GLU A 907 -39.59 15.94 -82.90
CA GLU A 907 -39.68 16.93 -83.98
C GLU A 907 -41.12 17.45 -84.20
N GLU A 908 -42.12 16.74 -83.69
CA GLU A 908 -43.56 17.03 -83.74
C GLU A 908 -44.11 17.44 -82.35
N GLN A 909 -43.35 17.31 -81.25
CA GLN A 909 -43.83 17.55 -79.88
C GLN A 909 -42.72 17.95 -78.90
N VAL A 910 -42.69 19.21 -78.47
CA VAL A 910 -42.05 19.59 -77.20
C VAL A 910 -42.89 20.62 -76.47
N THR A 911 -43.27 20.34 -75.22
CA THR A 911 -43.42 21.38 -74.20
C THR A 911 -42.82 20.94 -72.86
N THR A 912 -42.24 21.90 -72.16
CA THR A 912 -41.37 21.85 -70.97
C THR A 912 -42.05 21.44 -69.65
N THR A 913 -43.32 21.07 -69.70
CA THR A 913 -44.19 20.97 -68.50
C THR A 913 -44.02 19.67 -67.70
N ASP A 914 -43.75 18.55 -68.37
CA ASP A 914 -43.66 17.23 -67.70
C ASP A 914 -42.34 17.01 -66.96
N PHE A 915 -41.26 17.65 -67.41
CA PHE A 915 -39.98 17.63 -66.71
C PHE A 915 -40.07 18.38 -65.37
N THR A 916 -40.76 19.52 -65.35
CA THR A 916 -40.93 20.37 -64.16
C THR A 916 -41.71 19.65 -63.05
N LYS A 917 -42.67 18.79 -63.39
CA LYS A 917 -43.52 18.09 -62.40
C LYS A 917 -42.75 17.05 -61.58
N LYS A 918 -41.85 16.28 -62.22
CA LYS A 918 -40.99 15.29 -61.53
C LYS A 918 -39.91 15.95 -60.67
N THR A 919 -39.43 17.13 -61.05
CA THR A 919 -38.48 17.89 -60.23
C THR A 919 -39.12 18.40 -58.93
N VAL A 920 -40.40 18.80 -58.97
CA VAL A 920 -41.15 19.28 -57.79
C VAL A 920 -41.44 18.15 -56.77
N GLU A 921 -41.72 16.93 -57.22
CA GLU A 921 -41.92 15.77 -56.31
C GLU A 921 -40.63 15.37 -55.57
N ILE A 922 -39.48 15.47 -56.26
CA ILE A 922 -38.16 15.22 -55.66
C ILE A 922 -37.84 16.31 -54.62
N ASP A 923 -38.12 17.58 -54.92
CA ASP A 923 -37.88 18.72 -54.01
C ASP A 923 -38.75 18.64 -52.74
N THR A 924 -39.97 18.12 -52.86
CA THR A 924 -40.89 17.92 -51.72
C THR A 924 -40.41 16.80 -50.78
N THR A 925 -39.88 15.71 -51.35
CA THR A 925 -39.32 14.59 -50.57
C THR A 925 -38.07 15.01 -49.79
N ILE A 926 -37.21 15.82 -50.40
CA ILE A 926 -36.00 16.35 -49.76
C ILE A 926 -36.34 17.27 -48.56
N LYS A 927 -37.35 18.13 -48.69
CA LYS A 927 -37.83 18.99 -47.59
C LYS A 927 -38.37 18.19 -46.39
N GLY A 928 -39.07 17.09 -46.65
CA GLY A 928 -39.55 16.17 -45.60
C GLY A 928 -38.40 15.52 -44.82
N ILE A 929 -37.35 15.08 -45.53
CA ILE A 929 -36.15 14.49 -44.90
C ILE A 929 -35.44 15.52 -44.02
N ASN A 930 -35.25 16.76 -44.48
CA ASN A 930 -34.59 17.81 -43.70
C ASN A 930 -35.33 18.14 -42.40
N THR A 931 -36.67 18.14 -42.41
CA THR A 931 -37.49 18.42 -41.23
C THR A 931 -37.33 17.33 -40.16
N THR A 932 -37.31 16.05 -40.58
CA THR A 932 -37.08 14.92 -39.66
C THR A 932 -35.69 14.97 -39.03
N VAL A 933 -34.67 15.36 -39.79
CA VAL A 933 -33.29 15.51 -39.28
C VAL A 933 -33.20 16.64 -38.23
N SER A 934 -33.83 17.78 -38.45
CA SER A 934 -33.85 18.88 -37.46
C SER A 934 -34.56 18.52 -36.16
N ASN A 935 -35.63 17.71 -36.22
CA ASN A 935 -36.32 17.24 -35.02
C ASN A 935 -35.42 16.30 -34.18
N VAL A 936 -34.65 15.42 -34.83
CA VAL A 936 -33.68 14.56 -34.15
C VAL A 936 -32.56 15.37 -33.49
N GLN A 937 -32.06 16.41 -34.17
CA GLN A 937 -31.04 17.32 -33.60
C GLN A 937 -31.55 18.08 -32.37
N ASN A 938 -32.82 18.54 -32.39
CA ASN A 938 -33.41 19.22 -31.25
C ASN A 938 -33.60 18.30 -30.03
N GLU A 939 -34.01 17.05 -30.23
CA GLU A 939 -34.10 16.07 -29.13
C GLU A 939 -32.71 15.71 -28.57
N GLN A 940 -31.68 15.68 -29.43
CA GLN A 940 -30.29 15.51 -29.00
C GLN A 940 -29.81 16.69 -28.13
N GLY A 941 -30.13 17.93 -28.51
CA GLY A 941 -29.82 19.12 -27.71
C GLY A 941 -30.49 19.12 -26.33
N LYS A 942 -31.76 18.69 -26.25
CA LYS A 942 -32.47 18.53 -24.96
C LYS A 942 -31.83 17.47 -24.07
N LEU A 943 -31.30 16.39 -24.66
CA LEU A 943 -30.58 15.36 -23.91
C LEU A 943 -29.28 15.91 -23.33
N THR A 944 -28.50 16.64 -24.13
CA THR A 944 -27.28 17.34 -23.68
C THR A 944 -27.59 18.29 -22.52
N GLU A 945 -28.64 19.11 -22.65
CA GLU A 945 -29.02 20.08 -21.62
C GLU A 945 -29.48 19.40 -20.31
N ARG A 946 -30.17 18.25 -20.39
CA ARG A 946 -30.52 17.43 -19.22
C ARG A 946 -29.29 16.84 -18.52
N VAL A 947 -28.29 16.38 -19.28
CA VAL A 947 -27.04 15.84 -18.75
C VAL A 947 -26.24 16.95 -18.06
N THR A 948 -26.07 18.11 -18.69
CA THR A 948 -25.34 19.24 -18.11
C THR A 948 -26.02 19.78 -16.84
N ASN A 949 -27.35 19.88 -16.82
CA ASN A 949 -28.07 20.33 -15.62
C ASN A 949 -27.97 19.31 -14.46
N SER A 950 -27.89 18.00 -14.76
CA SER A 950 -27.61 16.96 -13.76
C SER A 950 -26.21 17.12 -13.16
N GLU A 951 -25.18 17.23 -14.01
CA GLU A 951 -23.79 17.44 -13.60
C GLU A 951 -23.63 18.71 -12.74
N GLN A 952 -24.32 19.79 -13.11
CA GLN A 952 -24.25 21.07 -12.39
C GLN A 952 -24.99 21.02 -11.05
N THR A 953 -26.05 20.22 -10.94
CA THR A 953 -26.77 19.98 -9.68
C THR A 953 -25.94 19.15 -8.72
N ASP A 954 -25.25 18.11 -9.23
CA ASP A 954 -24.35 17.28 -8.43
C ASP A 954 -23.10 18.05 -7.97
N LEU A 955 -22.53 18.91 -8.82
CA LEU A 955 -21.40 19.77 -8.46
C LEU A 955 -21.79 20.84 -7.42
N ASN A 956 -22.97 21.45 -7.53
CA ASN A 956 -23.47 22.43 -6.56
C ASN A 956 -23.80 21.79 -5.20
N ASN A 957 -24.24 20.53 -5.19
CA ASN A 957 -24.45 19.76 -3.95
C ASN A 957 -23.12 19.34 -3.29
N LEU A 958 -22.05 19.22 -4.07
CA LEU A 958 -20.69 18.93 -3.58
C LEU A 958 -20.00 20.18 -3.02
N LEU A 959 -20.30 21.37 -3.57
CA LEU A 959 -19.74 22.66 -3.12
C LEU A 959 -20.47 23.27 -1.91
N SER A 960 -21.66 22.77 -1.56
CA SER A 960 -22.49 23.26 -0.45
C SER A 960 -22.44 22.39 0.82
N ARG A 961 -21.59 21.35 0.85
CA ARG A 961 -21.32 20.46 2.00
C ARG A 961 -19.84 20.41 2.30
#